data_AF-A0A3C1XZC9-F1
#
_entry.id   AF-A0A3C1XZC9-F1
#
_cell.length_a   1.000
_cell.length_b   1.000
_cell.length_c   1.000
_cell.angle_alpha   90.00
_cell.angle_beta   90.00
_cell.angle_gamma   90.00
#
_symmetry.space_group_name_H-M   'P 1'
#
loop_
_entity.id
_entity.type
_entity.pdbx_description
1 polymer ?
#
loop_
_entity_poly.entity_id
_entity_poly.type
_entity_poly.pdbx_seq_one_letter_code
_entity_poly.pdbx_strand_id
1 'polypeptide(L)'
;MHFPLSPIVAAILAAAVPTIPLSASAAPIGPIVIDDTQGNTSLVLEPGTTITVSTGDAINVNHLGNSVTGNDISVIAEGDSRGVHAQGGGAITLTDSTVQTQDGTAVWASMVDSLVNVTNTDLSSTATTVLASDSGRIELTGGSVSSSGGGLGTIRAVDGGVIVASDLEVTSFYSDGNVSASLFVLSGASVDLSNVTLSMVSDQGVSSSAGISVHDAELLLTDSTAGHIDLLDSAATTIQGSTVSSVAVWNGGSFKMTDSVLATLSVGLLLNGPAEGGLASSASLINVTIGSEAVPVGYAVVVSSHGVLVAQDVDIHAQRYAIDNRNGSAYLHGGTLRGDLGGLKATPTGSYTSTIEAVGTTILAEASGSIGVIANRPGAQVSLNDVTVNVSGNARLGLQVTDGAHLDAANSQVHAQADGSTGLQIRGNADSGANAVSLSNTKVIMAGQGANAVDSLRYEQQDANALLISNGSDLQTHDGVGFLVRGANHEITVENSQVLARSGGSEAGGVLLHTQAAPAVAGGATAAVETETVTLHALGAVMTGDVMADSGRVNVRLANGSSWTGAVLSGQGVVDSVSALDGSAWNVRGDSALKTLKNAGFVQFVAPDAQTGFKTLTVSDYIGGGTLVMNTQLGDDTSLTDKLIIDGGAVTGSTGLRIMNAAGTGALTTQGIPLVQAVNGASISADAFHLDAGSTGFRSTSNTLGWNGYEYFLLQGGAGGVASDWYLTSAYLPAEGGTTEPGGGETLPPGSGSETPPGSGTETPPGSGTETPPGSGTETPPGSGIETPPGSCSETPPGSGTETPPGSGTETPPGSGTETPPGSGGTPGSAPGNIQNISPETGVHIGNQVVATRMFAHRLADRATAQSSATHALSTNPSRLVWARTEGARHTDLRLTEGAVNIDTDTAMLQMGADLVSKRIGQQGVLRAGVMAGAGDARTHARSTLTHPGTGLPINVDARGKVTGYSVGIYATAYANDATRLGAYADTWMQFGRYTNEINSELGSARYRSNTWTASVETGYALEPFAADSALGSMVVVPQAQLAYTRYDAQDAVLPTMRLKNSPASSLSSRVGVRVYPLGHDAAATPARPYVEANWLHNSGNAKANVGASTFQAAPMRDAAELRIGVSGNVRESLQVSGELFGQAGNGGQRGYGGMLNVGYRW
;
A
#
# COMPACT_ATOMS: atom_id res chain seq x y z
N MET A 1 -31.00 0.38 14.02
CA MET A 1 -32.37 0.90 14.21
C MET A 1 -33.07 0.74 12.86
N HIS A 2 -33.93 -0.27 12.71
CA HIS A 2 -34.63 -0.58 11.46
C HIS A 2 -36.05 -0.05 11.52
N PHE A 3 -36.44 0.75 10.53
CA PHE A 3 -37.85 1.02 10.22
C PHE A 3 -38.24 0.21 8.98
N PRO A 4 -39.29 -0.63 9.08
CA PRO A 4 -39.72 -1.53 8.02
C PRO A 4 -40.60 -0.79 7.00
N LEU A 5 -40.48 -1.13 5.72
CA LEU A 5 -41.48 -0.78 4.71
C LEU A 5 -42.31 -2.03 4.36
N SER A 6 -43.62 -1.81 4.50
CA SER A 6 -44.84 -2.62 4.31
C SER A 6 -44.83 -3.88 3.41
N PRO A 7 -45.56 -4.96 3.78
CA PRO A 7 -45.67 -6.24 3.06
C PRO A 7 -46.55 -6.25 1.78
N ILE A 8 -46.95 -5.10 1.25
CA ILE A 8 -47.91 -5.05 0.12
C ILE A 8 -47.23 -5.32 -1.24
N VAL A 9 -45.90 -5.36 -1.31
CA VAL A 9 -45.17 -5.69 -2.56
C VAL A 9 -44.89 -7.20 -2.70
N ALA A 10 -44.91 -7.97 -1.60
CA ALA A 10 -44.74 -9.42 -1.64
C ALA A 10 -46.00 -10.17 -2.14
N ALA A 11 -47.16 -9.51 -2.19
CA ALA A 11 -48.41 -10.10 -2.68
C ALA A 11 -48.60 -9.99 -4.22
N ILE A 12 -47.66 -9.37 -4.95
CA ILE A 12 -47.77 -9.20 -6.41
C ILE A 12 -46.88 -10.20 -7.19
N LEU A 13 -46.04 -11.00 -6.52
CA LEU A 13 -45.20 -12.02 -7.18
C LEU A 13 -45.76 -13.46 -7.13
N ALA A 14 -47.04 -13.64 -6.82
CA ALA A 14 -47.74 -14.93 -6.90
C ALA A 14 -49.00 -14.89 -7.78
N ALA A 15 -49.21 -13.79 -8.52
CA ALA A 15 -50.38 -13.61 -9.39
C ALA A 15 -49.98 -12.95 -10.71
N ALA A 16 -49.04 -13.56 -11.42
CA ALA A 16 -48.74 -13.23 -12.81
C ALA A 16 -48.15 -14.47 -13.51
N VAL A 17 -48.95 -15.52 -13.64
CA VAL A 17 -48.88 -16.32 -14.87
C VAL A 17 -49.33 -15.36 -15.97
N PRO A 18 -48.53 -15.07 -17.00
CA PRO A 18 -49.00 -14.25 -18.10
C PRO A 18 -50.19 -14.95 -18.74
N THR A 19 -51.36 -14.32 -18.69
CA THR A 19 -52.46 -14.66 -19.60
C THR A 19 -51.98 -14.37 -21.02
N ILE A 20 -51.58 -15.43 -21.72
CA ILE A 20 -51.27 -15.46 -23.14
C ILE A 20 -52.52 -14.95 -23.90
N PRO A 21 -52.40 -14.07 -24.91
CA PRO A 21 -53.52 -13.83 -25.81
C PRO A 21 -53.92 -15.16 -26.46
N LEU A 22 -55.21 -15.52 -26.39
CA LEU A 22 -55.79 -16.66 -27.09
C LEU A 22 -55.60 -16.50 -28.61
N SER A 23 -54.44 -16.95 -29.11
CA SER A 23 -54.31 -17.53 -30.44
C SER A 23 -55.14 -18.80 -30.45
N ALA A 24 -55.90 -19.03 -31.52
CA ALA A 24 -56.73 -20.22 -31.65
C ALA A 24 -55.92 -21.50 -31.37
N SER A 25 -56.26 -22.24 -30.32
CA SER A 25 -55.55 -23.47 -29.97
C SER A 25 -55.74 -24.51 -31.08
N ALA A 26 -54.64 -24.89 -31.72
CA ALA A 26 -54.56 -26.21 -32.31
C ALA A 26 -54.78 -27.26 -31.20
N ALA A 27 -55.44 -28.37 -31.51
CA ALA A 27 -55.60 -29.45 -30.55
C ALA A 27 -54.21 -29.97 -30.13
N PRO A 28 -53.99 -30.34 -28.85
CA PRO A 28 -52.74 -30.94 -28.42
C PRO A 28 -52.40 -32.13 -29.30
N ILE A 29 -51.18 -32.18 -29.81
CA ILE A 29 -50.71 -33.32 -30.60
C ILE A 29 -49.98 -34.31 -29.68
N GLY A 30 -50.07 -35.59 -30.04
CA GLY A 30 -49.39 -36.68 -29.32
C GLY A 30 -47.86 -36.61 -29.47
N PRO A 31 -47.13 -37.60 -28.90
CA PRO A 31 -45.67 -37.63 -28.94
C PRO A 31 -45.14 -37.60 -30.37
N ILE A 32 -44.06 -36.86 -30.57
CA ILE A 32 -43.32 -36.79 -31.83
C ILE A 32 -42.12 -37.73 -31.72
N VAL A 33 -42.10 -38.78 -32.54
CA VAL A 33 -40.99 -39.74 -32.58
C VAL A 33 -40.47 -39.83 -34.01
N ILE A 34 -39.20 -39.46 -34.20
CA ILE A 34 -38.48 -39.61 -35.47
C ILE A 34 -37.41 -40.68 -35.31
N ASP A 35 -37.60 -41.80 -35.99
CA ASP A 35 -36.73 -42.99 -35.91
C ASP A 35 -36.43 -43.53 -37.32
N ASP A 36 -36.13 -42.62 -38.27
CA ASP A 36 -35.73 -43.00 -39.62
C ASP A 36 -34.27 -43.46 -39.61
N THR A 37 -34.06 -44.77 -39.71
CA THR A 37 -32.73 -45.40 -39.75
C THR A 37 -31.82 -44.89 -40.89
N GLN A 38 -32.35 -44.22 -41.92
CA GLN A 38 -31.54 -43.61 -42.98
C GLN A 38 -31.13 -42.16 -42.68
N GLY A 39 -31.68 -41.53 -41.65
CA GLY A 39 -31.31 -40.16 -41.27
C GLY A 39 -31.86 -39.08 -42.21
N ASN A 40 -32.96 -39.32 -42.93
CA ASN A 40 -33.45 -38.40 -43.96
C ASN A 40 -34.65 -37.57 -43.50
N THR A 41 -35.03 -37.62 -42.22
CA THR A 41 -36.26 -37.02 -41.72
C THR A 41 -35.99 -35.76 -40.90
N SER A 42 -36.37 -34.59 -41.44
CA SER A 42 -36.38 -33.31 -40.72
C SER A 42 -37.80 -32.77 -40.61
N LEU A 43 -38.21 -32.40 -39.39
CA LEU A 43 -39.52 -31.86 -39.08
C LEU A 43 -39.41 -30.44 -38.52
N VAL A 44 -40.21 -29.52 -39.05
CA VAL A 44 -40.37 -28.16 -38.50
C VAL A 44 -41.75 -28.07 -37.86
N LEU A 45 -41.80 -27.69 -36.60
CA LEU A 45 -43.05 -27.50 -35.86
C LEU A 45 -43.58 -26.09 -36.10
N GLU A 46 -44.91 -25.99 -36.24
CA GLU A 46 -45.58 -24.70 -36.39
C GLU A 46 -45.55 -23.93 -35.05
N PRO A 47 -45.33 -22.60 -35.06
CA PRO A 47 -45.40 -21.78 -33.84
C PRO A 47 -46.75 -21.90 -33.11
N GLY A 48 -46.71 -21.93 -31.78
CA GLY A 48 -47.86 -22.14 -30.91
C GLY A 48 -48.26 -23.60 -30.72
N THR A 49 -47.50 -24.56 -31.27
CA THR A 49 -47.77 -26.00 -31.07
C THR A 49 -47.64 -26.37 -29.59
N THR A 50 -48.66 -27.07 -29.06
CA THR A 50 -48.62 -27.66 -27.72
C THR A 50 -48.57 -29.19 -27.80
N ILE A 51 -47.58 -29.79 -27.14
CA ILE A 51 -47.38 -31.23 -27.04
C ILE A 51 -47.60 -31.63 -25.58
N THR A 52 -48.49 -32.59 -25.33
CA THR A 52 -48.74 -33.10 -23.98
C THR A 52 -48.63 -34.61 -23.96
N VAL A 53 -47.81 -35.14 -23.07
CA VAL A 53 -47.60 -36.59 -22.91
C VAL A 53 -47.67 -37.02 -21.45
N SER A 54 -48.18 -38.23 -21.22
CA SER A 54 -48.23 -38.86 -19.90
C SER A 54 -47.44 -40.18 -19.83
N THR A 55 -46.83 -40.60 -20.95
CA THR A 55 -45.85 -41.70 -21.01
C THR A 55 -44.82 -41.43 -22.11
N GLY A 56 -43.54 -41.75 -21.87
CA GLY A 56 -42.48 -41.68 -22.89
C GLY A 56 -41.90 -40.28 -23.08
N ASP A 57 -41.28 -40.04 -24.23
CA ASP A 57 -40.68 -38.75 -24.60
C ASP A 57 -41.70 -37.92 -25.42
N ALA A 58 -41.83 -36.62 -25.16
CA ALA A 58 -42.73 -35.75 -25.92
C ALA A 58 -42.20 -35.47 -27.34
N ILE A 59 -40.89 -35.26 -27.45
CA ILE A 59 -40.15 -35.22 -28.72
C ILE A 59 -38.94 -36.16 -28.58
N ASN A 60 -38.89 -37.21 -29.40
CA ASN A 60 -37.72 -38.10 -29.52
C ASN A 60 -37.20 -38.09 -30.95
N VAL A 61 -35.91 -37.79 -31.11
CA VAL A 61 -35.22 -37.84 -32.40
C VAL A 61 -34.05 -38.80 -32.29
N ASN A 62 -34.11 -39.88 -33.08
CA ASN A 62 -33.08 -40.89 -33.15
C ASN A 62 -32.38 -40.87 -34.52
N HIS A 63 -31.14 -41.37 -34.57
CA HIS A 63 -30.28 -41.48 -35.77
C HIS A 63 -29.72 -40.16 -36.32
N LEU A 64 -28.44 -40.20 -36.70
CA LEU A 64 -27.73 -39.11 -37.37
C LEU A 64 -28.44 -38.65 -38.65
N GLY A 65 -28.66 -37.34 -38.78
CA GLY A 65 -29.32 -36.71 -39.93
C GLY A 65 -30.81 -36.42 -39.71
N ASN A 66 -31.45 -37.07 -38.73
CA ASN A 66 -32.81 -36.72 -38.34
C ASN A 66 -32.84 -35.47 -37.46
N SER A 67 -33.84 -34.62 -37.64
CA SER A 67 -33.95 -33.37 -36.88
C SER A 67 -35.37 -32.88 -36.60
N VAL A 68 -35.56 -32.18 -35.48
CA VAL A 68 -36.75 -31.39 -35.17
C VAL A 68 -36.36 -29.93 -34.90
N THR A 69 -37.08 -28.99 -35.48
CA THR A 69 -36.92 -27.54 -35.19
C THR A 69 -38.26 -26.93 -34.80
N GLY A 70 -38.30 -26.15 -33.73
CA GLY A 70 -39.50 -25.48 -33.26
C GLY A 70 -39.23 -24.09 -32.68
N ASN A 71 -40.17 -23.17 -32.88
CA ASN A 71 -40.17 -21.82 -32.31
C ASN A 71 -41.53 -21.58 -31.65
N ASP A 72 -41.57 -21.02 -30.43
CA ASP A 72 -42.81 -20.81 -29.67
C ASP A 72 -43.58 -22.13 -29.45
N ILE A 73 -42.89 -23.15 -28.94
CA ILE A 73 -43.44 -24.49 -28.67
C ILE A 73 -43.69 -24.65 -27.17
N SER A 74 -44.79 -25.30 -26.79
CA SER A 74 -45.06 -25.69 -25.40
C SER A 74 -45.09 -27.21 -25.25
N VAL A 75 -44.20 -27.75 -24.42
CA VAL A 75 -44.12 -29.17 -24.10
C VAL A 75 -44.47 -29.38 -22.63
N ILE A 76 -45.45 -30.24 -22.37
CA ILE A 76 -45.90 -30.61 -21.02
C ILE A 76 -45.82 -32.14 -20.89
N ALA A 77 -44.93 -32.64 -20.03
CA ALA A 77 -44.78 -34.07 -19.76
C ALA A 77 -45.14 -34.40 -18.30
N GLU A 78 -46.13 -35.27 -18.10
CA GLU A 78 -46.62 -35.68 -16.77
C GLU A 78 -46.02 -37.01 -16.31
N GLY A 79 -45.97 -37.22 -14.99
CA GLY A 79 -45.36 -38.39 -14.35
C GLY A 79 -43.88 -38.53 -14.71
N ASP A 80 -43.45 -39.76 -15.02
CA ASP A 80 -42.07 -40.09 -15.41
C ASP A 80 -41.73 -39.76 -16.88
N SER A 81 -42.63 -39.05 -17.58
CA SER A 81 -42.45 -38.70 -18.99
C SER A 81 -41.40 -37.61 -19.19
N ARG A 82 -40.72 -37.64 -20.34
CA ARG A 82 -39.62 -36.72 -20.65
C ARG A 82 -40.07 -35.69 -21.69
N GLY A 83 -39.44 -34.52 -21.66
CA GLY A 83 -39.73 -33.43 -22.59
C GLY A 83 -39.16 -33.73 -23.98
N VAL A 84 -37.92 -33.35 -24.21
CA VAL A 84 -37.22 -33.55 -25.48
C VAL A 84 -35.99 -34.43 -25.30
N HIS A 85 -35.80 -35.38 -26.20
CA HIS A 85 -34.73 -36.36 -26.16
C HIS A 85 -34.11 -36.58 -27.54
N ALA A 86 -32.86 -36.18 -27.71
CA ALA A 86 -32.05 -36.53 -28.89
C ALA A 86 -31.15 -37.72 -28.56
N GLN A 87 -31.16 -38.74 -29.41
CA GLN A 87 -30.35 -39.95 -29.25
C GLN A 87 -29.77 -40.46 -30.57
N GLY A 88 -28.71 -41.27 -30.51
CA GLY A 88 -28.13 -41.93 -31.67
C GLY A 88 -27.71 -41.02 -32.83
N GLY A 89 -27.39 -39.74 -32.58
CA GLY A 89 -27.04 -38.74 -33.59
C GLY A 89 -28.17 -37.77 -33.97
N GLY A 90 -29.36 -37.91 -33.38
CA GLY A 90 -30.50 -37.04 -33.66
C GLY A 90 -30.28 -35.59 -33.21
N ALA A 91 -30.97 -34.64 -33.85
CA ALA A 91 -30.87 -33.21 -33.52
C ALA A 91 -32.22 -32.57 -33.16
N ILE A 92 -32.27 -31.76 -32.10
CA ILE A 92 -33.45 -30.99 -31.72
C ILE A 92 -33.06 -29.51 -31.55
N THR A 93 -33.86 -28.58 -32.08
CA THR A 93 -33.67 -27.14 -31.89
C THR A 93 -34.97 -26.48 -31.44
N LEU A 94 -34.96 -25.83 -30.29
CA LEU A 94 -36.09 -25.08 -29.74
C LEU A 94 -35.71 -23.62 -29.49
N THR A 95 -36.61 -22.71 -29.85
CA THR A 95 -36.45 -21.25 -29.71
C THR A 95 -37.71 -20.64 -29.08
N ASP A 96 -37.55 -19.69 -28.17
CA ASP A 96 -38.67 -18.96 -27.52
C ASP A 96 -39.78 -19.89 -26.99
N SER A 97 -39.41 -21.03 -26.40
CA SER A 97 -40.32 -22.14 -26.09
C SER A 97 -40.48 -22.38 -24.57
N THR A 98 -41.33 -23.33 -24.19
CA THR A 98 -41.47 -23.82 -22.81
C THR A 98 -41.44 -25.35 -22.77
N VAL A 99 -40.63 -25.93 -21.88
CA VAL A 99 -40.61 -27.38 -21.63
C VAL A 99 -40.76 -27.62 -20.14
N GLN A 100 -41.90 -28.19 -19.76
CA GLN A 100 -42.23 -28.50 -18.38
C GLN A 100 -42.41 -30.02 -18.22
N THR A 101 -41.69 -30.59 -17.28
CA THR A 101 -41.81 -31.99 -16.90
C THR A 101 -42.11 -32.12 -15.41
N GLN A 102 -42.69 -33.25 -15.02
CA GLN A 102 -42.71 -33.68 -13.62
C GLN A 102 -41.41 -34.46 -13.35
N ASP A 103 -41.49 -35.77 -13.16
CA ASP A 103 -40.38 -36.59 -12.66
C ASP A 103 -39.37 -37.02 -13.74
N GLY A 104 -39.69 -36.76 -15.02
CA GLY A 104 -38.77 -36.98 -16.14
C GLY A 104 -37.92 -35.75 -16.50
N THR A 105 -36.88 -35.96 -17.30
CA THR A 105 -35.98 -34.90 -17.77
C THR A 105 -36.63 -34.03 -18.83
N ALA A 106 -36.48 -32.70 -18.71
CA ALA A 106 -37.02 -31.75 -19.69
C ALA A 106 -36.21 -31.77 -20.99
N VAL A 107 -34.88 -31.75 -20.91
CA VAL A 107 -33.98 -31.80 -22.07
C VAL A 107 -32.93 -32.89 -21.87
N TRP A 108 -32.88 -33.87 -22.77
CA TRP A 108 -31.89 -34.94 -22.76
C TRP A 108 -31.19 -35.10 -24.11
N ALA A 109 -29.86 -35.15 -24.11
CA ALA A 109 -29.07 -35.65 -25.23
C ALA A 109 -28.27 -36.89 -24.77
N SER A 110 -28.38 -38.01 -25.50
CA SER A 110 -27.64 -39.23 -25.23
C SER A 110 -26.96 -39.80 -26.47
N MET A 111 -25.83 -40.49 -26.30
CA MET A 111 -25.02 -41.08 -27.37
C MET A 111 -24.29 -40.04 -28.23
N VAL A 112 -23.26 -40.51 -28.95
CA VAL A 112 -22.42 -39.69 -29.83
C VAL A 112 -23.24 -38.98 -30.91
N ASP A 113 -22.82 -37.77 -31.28
CA ASP A 113 -23.40 -36.90 -32.31
C ASP A 113 -24.83 -36.39 -32.05
N SER A 114 -25.47 -36.78 -30.95
CA SER A 114 -26.78 -36.24 -30.57
C SER A 114 -26.67 -34.80 -30.09
N LEU A 115 -27.55 -33.92 -30.57
CA LEU A 115 -27.53 -32.48 -30.28
C LEU A 115 -28.91 -31.96 -29.86
N VAL A 116 -28.97 -31.22 -28.75
CA VAL A 116 -30.15 -30.41 -28.42
C VAL A 116 -29.75 -28.95 -28.23
N ASN A 117 -30.25 -28.08 -29.11
CA ASN A 117 -30.05 -26.63 -29.05
C ASN A 117 -31.31 -25.95 -28.54
N VAL A 118 -31.17 -25.12 -27.51
CA VAL A 118 -32.29 -24.45 -26.84
C VAL A 118 -31.94 -22.98 -26.67
N THR A 119 -32.80 -22.09 -27.16
CA THR A 119 -32.60 -20.64 -27.06
C THR A 119 -33.83 -19.96 -26.49
N ASN A 120 -33.65 -19.04 -25.53
CA ASN A 120 -34.71 -18.26 -24.88
C ASN A 120 -35.91 -19.11 -24.42
N THR A 121 -35.64 -20.30 -23.88
CA THR A 121 -36.68 -21.26 -23.54
C THR A 121 -36.68 -21.51 -22.04
N ASP A 122 -37.86 -21.56 -21.45
CA ASP A 122 -38.02 -21.89 -20.03
C ASP A 122 -38.13 -23.41 -19.85
N LEU A 123 -37.21 -23.96 -19.08
CA LEU A 123 -37.12 -25.38 -18.76
C LEU A 123 -37.43 -25.61 -17.28
N SER A 124 -38.35 -26.51 -16.98
CA SER A 124 -38.69 -26.85 -15.59
C SER A 124 -38.95 -28.34 -15.41
N SER A 125 -38.52 -28.90 -14.26
CA SER A 125 -38.72 -30.29 -13.88
C SER A 125 -38.87 -30.45 -12.36
N THR A 126 -39.53 -31.50 -11.87
CA THR A 126 -39.41 -31.90 -10.45
C THR A 126 -38.17 -32.78 -10.20
N ALA A 127 -37.48 -33.22 -11.25
CA ALA A 127 -36.24 -34.00 -11.20
C ALA A 127 -35.05 -33.24 -11.84
N THR A 128 -34.15 -33.94 -12.53
CA THR A 128 -33.08 -33.31 -13.33
C THR A 128 -33.66 -32.70 -14.59
N THR A 129 -33.54 -31.39 -14.75
CA THR A 129 -34.13 -30.65 -15.88
C THR A 129 -33.34 -30.83 -17.17
N VAL A 130 -32.00 -30.80 -17.08
CA VAL A 130 -31.10 -30.93 -18.24
C VAL A 130 -30.11 -32.07 -18.00
N LEU A 131 -30.06 -33.03 -18.91
CA LEU A 131 -29.15 -34.19 -18.84
C LEU A 131 -28.39 -34.38 -20.16
N ALA A 132 -27.06 -34.36 -20.11
CA ALA A 132 -26.21 -34.85 -21.21
C ALA A 132 -25.52 -36.14 -20.77
N SER A 133 -25.65 -37.22 -21.54
CA SER A 133 -25.02 -38.52 -21.23
C SER A 133 -24.39 -39.17 -22.45
N ASP A 134 -23.46 -40.10 -22.25
CA ASP A 134 -22.92 -40.98 -23.29
C ASP A 134 -22.37 -40.21 -24.52
N SER A 135 -21.68 -39.09 -24.31
CA SER A 135 -21.19 -38.18 -25.37
C SER A 135 -22.25 -37.35 -26.12
N GLY A 136 -23.48 -37.27 -25.64
CA GLY A 136 -24.50 -36.35 -26.16
C GLY A 136 -24.20 -34.88 -25.82
N ARG A 137 -24.63 -33.95 -26.69
CA ARG A 137 -24.37 -32.50 -26.56
C ARG A 137 -25.64 -31.69 -26.38
N ILE A 138 -25.62 -30.75 -25.44
CA ILE A 138 -26.69 -29.77 -25.22
C ILE A 138 -26.10 -28.35 -25.29
N GLU A 139 -26.76 -27.47 -26.04
CA GLU A 139 -26.44 -26.04 -26.09
C GLU A 139 -27.64 -25.23 -25.59
N LEU A 140 -27.43 -24.42 -24.56
CA LEU A 140 -28.45 -23.54 -23.95
C LEU A 140 -28.03 -22.08 -24.12
N THR A 141 -28.94 -21.20 -24.52
CA THR A 141 -28.64 -19.75 -24.61
C THR A 141 -29.87 -18.92 -24.24
N GLY A 142 -29.79 -18.12 -23.19
CA GLY A 142 -30.97 -17.39 -22.69
C GLY A 142 -31.99 -18.30 -22.01
N GLY A 143 -33.08 -17.69 -21.50
CA GLY A 143 -34.16 -18.39 -20.81
C GLY A 143 -33.85 -18.73 -19.35
N SER A 144 -34.62 -19.65 -18.78
CA SER A 144 -34.46 -20.10 -17.39
C SER A 144 -34.49 -21.62 -17.28
N VAL A 145 -33.71 -22.17 -16.33
CA VAL A 145 -33.75 -23.59 -15.97
C VAL A 145 -34.09 -23.70 -14.50
N SER A 146 -35.15 -24.43 -14.17
CA SER A 146 -35.53 -24.66 -12.78
C SER A 146 -35.78 -26.12 -12.46
N SER A 147 -35.50 -26.53 -11.22
CA SER A 147 -35.89 -27.85 -10.72
C SER A 147 -36.40 -27.77 -9.28
N SER A 148 -37.38 -28.60 -8.89
CA SER A 148 -37.97 -28.54 -7.54
C SER A 148 -37.91 -29.79 -6.66
N GLY A 149 -37.22 -30.87 -7.05
CA GLY A 149 -37.31 -32.13 -6.28
C GLY A 149 -36.28 -33.24 -6.52
N GLY A 150 -35.12 -32.97 -7.12
CA GLY A 150 -34.13 -34.02 -7.44
C GLY A 150 -32.79 -33.84 -6.72
N GLY A 151 -32.41 -34.78 -5.85
CA GLY A 151 -31.09 -34.81 -5.22
C GLY A 151 -29.90 -35.06 -6.17
N LEU A 152 -30.16 -35.14 -7.48
CA LEU A 152 -29.21 -35.41 -8.55
C LEU A 152 -28.86 -34.17 -9.40
N GLY A 153 -29.29 -32.98 -8.95
CA GLY A 153 -29.01 -31.68 -9.55
C GLY A 153 -29.93 -31.29 -10.70
N THR A 154 -30.04 -29.97 -10.91
CA THR A 154 -30.87 -29.33 -11.96
C THR A 154 -30.29 -29.59 -13.34
N ILE A 155 -28.96 -29.48 -13.46
CA ILE A 155 -28.20 -29.75 -14.68
C ILE A 155 -27.20 -30.87 -14.38
N ARG A 156 -27.10 -31.85 -15.28
CA ARG A 156 -26.22 -32.99 -15.09
C ARG A 156 -25.56 -33.40 -16.41
N ALA A 157 -24.24 -33.54 -16.39
CA ALA A 157 -23.44 -34.09 -17.49
C ALA A 157 -22.66 -35.31 -17.00
N VAL A 158 -22.79 -36.44 -17.68
CA VAL A 158 -22.17 -37.73 -17.31
C VAL A 158 -21.63 -38.46 -18.52
N ASP A 159 -20.70 -39.40 -18.30
CA ASP A 159 -20.24 -40.37 -19.29
C ASP A 159 -19.83 -39.73 -20.64
N GLY A 160 -19.00 -38.68 -20.56
CA GLY A 160 -18.55 -37.90 -21.72
C GLY A 160 -19.53 -36.88 -22.29
N GLY A 161 -20.71 -36.71 -21.69
CA GLY A 161 -21.71 -35.72 -22.10
C GLY A 161 -21.17 -34.27 -22.06
N VAL A 162 -21.67 -33.44 -22.97
CA VAL A 162 -21.21 -32.04 -23.13
C VAL A 162 -22.37 -31.06 -22.99
N ILE A 163 -22.21 -30.05 -22.14
CA ILE A 163 -23.17 -28.95 -22.01
C ILE A 163 -22.45 -27.62 -22.22
N VAL A 164 -22.98 -26.78 -23.10
CA VAL A 164 -22.55 -25.40 -23.28
C VAL A 164 -23.73 -24.50 -22.99
N ALA A 165 -23.62 -23.61 -22.01
CA ALA A 165 -24.71 -22.72 -21.64
C ALA A 165 -24.26 -21.26 -21.52
N SER A 166 -25.09 -20.33 -21.99
CA SER A 166 -24.83 -18.90 -21.83
C SER A 166 -26.08 -18.08 -21.55
N ASP A 167 -25.90 -16.93 -20.89
CA ASP A 167 -26.95 -15.95 -20.59
C ASP A 167 -28.16 -16.57 -19.84
N LEU A 168 -27.89 -17.45 -18.88
CA LEU A 168 -28.89 -18.34 -18.28
C LEU A 168 -29.08 -18.10 -16.78
N GLU A 169 -30.32 -18.16 -16.32
CA GLU A 169 -30.65 -18.25 -14.89
C GLU A 169 -31.04 -19.69 -14.52
N VAL A 170 -30.29 -20.30 -13.59
CA VAL A 170 -30.54 -21.65 -13.09
C VAL A 170 -31.01 -21.56 -11.64
N THR A 171 -32.22 -22.05 -11.35
CA THR A 171 -32.81 -22.02 -10.01
C THR A 171 -33.16 -23.41 -9.50
N SER A 172 -32.47 -23.87 -8.47
CA SER A 172 -32.76 -25.12 -7.77
C SER A 172 -33.60 -24.86 -6.53
N PHE A 173 -34.82 -25.40 -6.44
CA PHE A 173 -35.61 -25.40 -5.22
C PHE A 173 -35.35 -26.69 -4.43
N TYR A 174 -35.19 -26.58 -3.11
CA TYR A 174 -34.95 -27.74 -2.24
C TYR A 174 -35.85 -27.76 -1.02
N SER A 175 -36.28 -28.96 -0.64
CA SER A 175 -36.92 -29.26 0.64
C SER A 175 -35.94 -30.02 1.55
N ASP A 176 -36.08 -29.88 2.87
CA ASP A 176 -35.52 -30.80 3.87
C ASP A 176 -34.03 -30.69 4.25
N GLY A 177 -33.37 -29.56 3.98
CA GLY A 177 -32.06 -29.25 4.58
C GLY A 177 -30.85 -30.04 4.04
N ASN A 178 -31.04 -30.91 3.04
CA ASN A 178 -29.95 -31.51 2.26
C ASN A 178 -29.59 -30.59 1.09
N VAL A 179 -28.38 -30.01 1.12
CA VAL A 179 -27.85 -29.20 0.02
C VAL A 179 -27.47 -30.13 -1.14
N SER A 180 -28.27 -30.14 -2.21
CA SER A 180 -27.88 -30.80 -3.46
C SER A 180 -27.19 -29.77 -4.37
N ALA A 181 -26.12 -30.18 -5.06
CA ALA A 181 -25.50 -29.35 -6.09
C ALA A 181 -26.50 -29.09 -7.22
N SER A 182 -26.55 -27.87 -7.74
CA SER A 182 -27.36 -27.51 -8.91
C SER A 182 -26.81 -28.10 -10.20
N LEU A 183 -25.49 -28.33 -10.23
CA LEU A 183 -24.76 -28.87 -11.36
C LEU A 183 -23.89 -30.05 -10.92
N PHE A 184 -24.02 -31.17 -11.62
CA PHE A 184 -23.10 -32.30 -11.54
C PHE A 184 -22.40 -32.52 -12.87
N VAL A 185 -21.08 -32.64 -12.85
CA VAL A 185 -20.23 -32.95 -14.00
C VAL A 185 -19.34 -34.14 -13.66
N LEU A 186 -19.60 -35.29 -14.29
CA LEU A 186 -19.04 -36.56 -13.85
C LEU A 186 -18.48 -37.37 -15.03
N SER A 187 -17.49 -38.23 -14.76
CA SER A 187 -17.14 -39.37 -15.65
C SER A 187 -16.80 -38.94 -17.08
N GLY A 188 -15.79 -38.08 -17.22
CA GLY A 188 -15.28 -37.57 -18.49
C GLY A 188 -16.15 -36.51 -19.17
N ALA A 189 -17.23 -36.07 -18.53
CA ALA A 189 -18.10 -35.01 -19.06
C ALA A 189 -17.42 -33.62 -19.08
N SER A 190 -17.98 -32.71 -19.87
CA SER A 190 -17.49 -31.33 -19.98
C SER A 190 -18.66 -30.33 -19.94
N VAL A 191 -18.52 -29.28 -19.13
CA VAL A 191 -19.52 -28.20 -19.05
C VAL A 191 -18.84 -26.83 -19.18
N ASP A 192 -19.37 -25.99 -20.06
CA ASP A 192 -18.95 -24.59 -20.25
C ASP A 192 -20.13 -23.66 -19.98
N LEU A 193 -19.97 -22.77 -18.98
CA LEU A 193 -20.97 -21.79 -18.59
C LEU A 193 -20.42 -20.37 -18.74
N SER A 194 -21.13 -19.52 -19.47
CA SER A 194 -20.77 -18.10 -19.67
C SER A 194 -21.92 -17.17 -19.32
N ASN A 195 -21.72 -16.22 -18.40
CA ASN A 195 -22.77 -15.33 -17.92
C ASN A 195 -24.00 -16.10 -17.36
N VAL A 196 -23.73 -17.09 -16.52
CA VAL A 196 -24.75 -17.94 -15.89
C VAL A 196 -24.85 -17.65 -14.40
N THR A 197 -26.07 -17.55 -13.88
CA THR A 197 -26.32 -17.42 -12.44
C THR A 197 -26.93 -18.72 -11.92
N LEU A 198 -26.23 -19.39 -11.00
CA LEU A 198 -26.71 -20.60 -10.32
C LEU A 198 -27.20 -20.23 -8.92
N SER A 199 -28.52 -20.33 -8.73
CA SER A 199 -29.21 -19.98 -7.49
C SER A 199 -29.94 -21.19 -6.91
N MET A 200 -30.00 -21.21 -5.59
CA MET A 200 -30.73 -22.18 -4.79
C MET A 200 -31.75 -21.43 -3.94
N VAL A 201 -32.99 -21.92 -3.89
CA VAL A 201 -34.08 -21.30 -3.11
C VAL A 201 -34.63 -22.33 -2.14
N SER A 202 -34.63 -21.98 -0.86
CA SER A 202 -35.20 -22.85 0.19
C SER A 202 -36.73 -22.84 0.19
N ASP A 203 -37.32 -23.82 0.86
CA ASP A 203 -38.75 -23.86 1.19
C ASP A 203 -39.25 -22.61 1.94
N GLN A 204 -38.36 -21.93 2.67
CA GLN A 204 -38.62 -20.66 3.35
C GLN A 204 -38.43 -19.42 2.45
N GLY A 205 -38.15 -19.60 1.15
CA GLY A 205 -37.95 -18.53 0.17
C GLY A 205 -36.62 -17.78 0.30
N VAL A 206 -35.63 -18.36 0.99
CA VAL A 206 -34.29 -17.77 1.09
C VAL A 206 -33.47 -18.20 -0.12
N SER A 207 -32.95 -17.23 -0.87
CA SER A 207 -32.07 -17.48 -2.02
C SER A 207 -30.59 -17.45 -1.61
N SER A 208 -29.80 -18.38 -2.13
CA SER A 208 -28.34 -18.44 -2.02
C SER A 208 -27.74 -18.92 -3.34
N SER A 209 -26.44 -18.74 -3.55
CA SER A 209 -25.77 -19.34 -4.71
C SER A 209 -25.74 -20.88 -4.59
N ALA A 210 -25.92 -21.59 -5.71
CA ALA A 210 -26.04 -23.04 -5.71
C ALA A 210 -24.70 -23.77 -5.94
N GLY A 211 -24.52 -24.93 -5.31
CA GLY A 211 -23.28 -25.70 -5.41
C GLY A 211 -23.07 -26.40 -6.75
N ILE A 212 -21.82 -26.77 -7.02
CA ILE A 212 -21.36 -27.54 -8.20
C ILE A 212 -20.47 -28.68 -7.71
N SER A 213 -20.62 -29.87 -8.30
CA SER A 213 -19.77 -31.03 -8.03
C SER A 213 -19.17 -31.56 -9.33
N VAL A 214 -17.84 -31.67 -9.38
CA VAL A 214 -17.06 -32.11 -10.56
C VAL A 214 -16.18 -33.29 -10.18
N HIS A 215 -16.35 -34.44 -10.84
CA HIS A 215 -15.60 -35.67 -10.58
C HIS A 215 -15.07 -36.27 -11.88
N ASP A 216 -13.74 -36.38 -12.01
CA ASP A 216 -13.08 -36.91 -13.22
C ASP A 216 -13.62 -36.27 -14.50
N ALA A 217 -13.78 -34.95 -14.49
CA ALA A 217 -14.50 -34.20 -15.52
C ALA A 217 -14.02 -32.74 -15.62
N GLU A 218 -14.51 -32.01 -16.62
CA GLU A 218 -14.08 -30.64 -16.92
C GLU A 218 -15.20 -29.61 -16.74
N LEU A 219 -14.87 -28.48 -16.10
CA LEU A 219 -15.77 -27.32 -15.95
C LEU A 219 -15.06 -26.02 -16.34
N LEU A 220 -15.69 -25.24 -17.21
CA LEU A 220 -15.33 -23.85 -17.48
C LEU A 220 -16.45 -22.92 -17.01
N LEU A 221 -16.08 -21.91 -16.23
CA LEU A 221 -16.99 -20.92 -15.68
C LEU A 221 -16.50 -19.50 -16.02
N THR A 222 -17.24 -18.77 -16.84
CA THR A 222 -16.88 -17.41 -17.29
C THR A 222 -17.97 -16.41 -16.92
N ASP A 223 -17.60 -15.28 -16.33
CA ASP A 223 -18.51 -14.17 -15.97
C ASP A 223 -19.78 -14.61 -15.22
N SER A 224 -19.67 -15.64 -14.39
CA SER A 224 -20.82 -16.34 -13.79
C SER A 224 -20.83 -16.22 -12.26
N THR A 225 -21.97 -16.56 -11.65
CA THR A 225 -22.13 -16.61 -10.20
C THR A 225 -22.54 -18.01 -9.75
N ALA A 226 -21.76 -18.61 -8.84
CA ALA A 226 -22.05 -19.93 -8.29
C ALA A 226 -21.74 -20.03 -6.79
N GLY A 227 -22.23 -21.10 -6.16
CA GLY A 227 -22.04 -21.41 -4.75
C GLY A 227 -20.69 -22.09 -4.48
N HIS A 228 -20.74 -23.15 -3.68
CA HIS A 228 -19.59 -24.00 -3.38
C HIS A 228 -19.26 -24.91 -4.56
N ILE A 229 -17.97 -25.10 -4.89
CA ILE A 229 -17.50 -26.02 -5.91
C ILE A 229 -16.62 -27.10 -5.28
N ASP A 230 -17.02 -28.36 -5.44
CA ASP A 230 -16.26 -29.54 -5.04
C ASP A 230 -15.61 -30.20 -6.27
N LEU A 231 -14.28 -30.33 -6.26
CA LEU A 231 -13.48 -31.00 -7.30
C LEU A 231 -12.86 -32.28 -6.75
N LEU A 232 -13.16 -33.42 -7.36
CA LEU A 232 -12.69 -34.73 -6.94
C LEU A 232 -12.07 -35.50 -8.11
N ASP A 233 -11.17 -36.43 -7.78
CA ASP A 233 -10.68 -37.49 -8.67
C ASP A 233 -10.23 -36.99 -10.06
N SER A 234 -9.13 -36.23 -10.11
CA SER A 234 -8.56 -35.63 -11.35
C SER A 234 -9.45 -34.63 -12.10
N ALA A 235 -10.55 -34.16 -11.50
CA ALA A 235 -11.37 -33.07 -12.06
C ALA A 235 -10.53 -31.81 -12.38
N ALA A 236 -10.89 -31.13 -13.46
CA ALA A 236 -10.24 -29.89 -13.90
C ALA A 236 -11.26 -28.76 -14.06
N THR A 237 -11.03 -27.64 -13.36
CA THR A 237 -11.94 -26.49 -13.40
C THR A 237 -11.20 -25.19 -13.68
N THR A 238 -11.71 -24.40 -14.62
CA THR A 238 -11.25 -23.03 -14.90
C THR A 238 -12.36 -22.04 -14.61
N ILE A 239 -12.03 -20.97 -13.87
CA ILE A 239 -12.95 -19.89 -13.50
C ILE A 239 -12.35 -18.54 -13.94
N GLN A 240 -13.13 -17.74 -14.66
CA GLN A 240 -12.72 -16.42 -15.14
C GLN A 240 -13.83 -15.39 -14.93
N GLY A 241 -13.50 -14.18 -14.47
CA GLY A 241 -14.46 -13.08 -14.33
C GLY A 241 -15.64 -13.34 -13.37
N SER A 242 -15.55 -14.40 -12.54
CA SER A 242 -16.71 -14.97 -11.86
C SER A 242 -16.70 -14.74 -10.36
N THR A 243 -17.85 -14.88 -9.72
CA THR A 243 -17.98 -14.88 -8.26
C THR A 243 -18.44 -16.25 -7.78
N VAL A 244 -17.63 -16.87 -6.92
CA VAL A 244 -17.94 -18.18 -6.32
C VAL A 244 -17.87 -18.10 -4.81
N SER A 245 -18.63 -18.94 -4.10
CA SER A 245 -18.60 -18.91 -2.63
C SER A 245 -17.30 -19.49 -2.10
N SER A 246 -17.01 -20.75 -2.43
CA SER A 246 -15.80 -21.46 -1.99
C SER A 246 -15.47 -22.61 -2.93
N VAL A 247 -14.20 -23.04 -2.93
CA VAL A 247 -13.72 -24.17 -3.72
C VAL A 247 -12.98 -25.17 -2.85
N ALA A 248 -13.26 -26.46 -3.00
CA ALA A 248 -12.50 -27.53 -2.39
C ALA A 248 -11.97 -28.49 -3.46
N VAL A 249 -10.68 -28.80 -3.39
CA VAL A 249 -9.97 -29.62 -4.38
C VAL A 249 -9.36 -30.83 -3.70
N TRP A 250 -9.79 -32.01 -4.15
CA TRP A 250 -9.45 -33.31 -3.56
C TRP A 250 -8.79 -34.23 -4.59
N ASN A 251 -7.97 -35.17 -4.10
CA ASN A 251 -7.51 -36.34 -4.86
C ASN A 251 -6.98 -36.05 -6.29
N GLY A 252 -6.05 -35.10 -6.42
CA GLY A 252 -5.40 -34.82 -7.71
C GLY A 252 -6.19 -33.89 -8.64
N GLY A 253 -7.31 -33.32 -8.17
CA GLY A 253 -8.01 -32.27 -8.89
C GLY A 253 -7.14 -31.04 -9.15
N SER A 254 -7.47 -30.31 -10.21
CA SER A 254 -6.80 -29.07 -10.62
C SER A 254 -7.78 -27.92 -10.78
N PHE A 255 -7.36 -26.75 -10.32
CA PHE A 255 -8.19 -25.56 -10.27
C PHE A 255 -7.44 -24.34 -10.77
N LYS A 256 -8.02 -23.57 -11.70
CA LYS A 256 -7.48 -22.28 -12.15
C LYS A 256 -8.53 -21.19 -12.01
N MET A 257 -8.14 -20.06 -11.44
CA MET A 257 -9.02 -18.91 -11.23
C MET A 257 -8.33 -17.62 -11.64
N THR A 258 -9.00 -16.80 -12.48
CA THR A 258 -8.46 -15.54 -13.00
C THR A 258 -9.50 -14.42 -12.89
N ASP A 259 -9.11 -13.22 -12.47
CA ASP A 259 -9.99 -12.02 -12.44
C ASP A 259 -11.32 -12.26 -11.70
N SER A 260 -11.28 -12.97 -10.57
CA SER A 260 -12.49 -13.53 -9.94
C SER A 260 -12.50 -13.34 -8.43
N VAL A 261 -13.65 -13.58 -7.79
CA VAL A 261 -13.87 -13.37 -6.36
C VAL A 261 -14.32 -14.67 -5.66
N LEU A 262 -13.71 -14.97 -4.51
CA LEU A 262 -14.18 -15.96 -3.54
C LEU A 262 -14.89 -15.26 -2.37
N ALA A 263 -16.21 -15.43 -2.29
CA ALA A 263 -17.08 -14.74 -1.34
C ALA A 263 -17.75 -15.74 -0.37
N THR A 264 -17.08 -16.08 0.72
CA THR A 264 -17.60 -16.97 1.78
C THR A 264 -17.40 -16.40 3.18
N LEU A 265 -18.01 -17.05 4.17
CA LEU A 265 -17.79 -16.80 5.60
C LEU A 265 -16.88 -17.85 6.25
N SER A 266 -16.64 -19.00 5.59
CA SER A 266 -15.92 -20.14 6.16
C SER A 266 -14.52 -20.31 5.55
N VAL A 267 -14.31 -21.30 4.68
CA VAL A 267 -13.03 -21.55 4.02
C VAL A 267 -13.17 -21.16 2.55
N GLY A 268 -12.33 -20.24 2.06
CA GLY A 268 -12.34 -19.78 0.67
C GLY A 268 -11.90 -20.89 -0.30
N LEU A 269 -10.65 -21.33 -0.15
CA LEU A 269 -10.04 -22.40 -0.92
C LEU A 269 -9.44 -23.47 0.00
N LEU A 270 -9.82 -24.72 -0.21
CA LEU A 270 -9.24 -25.88 0.45
C LEU A 270 -8.53 -26.76 -0.59
N LEU A 271 -7.22 -26.95 -0.44
CA LEU A 271 -6.45 -27.93 -1.21
C LEU A 271 -6.10 -29.11 -0.31
N ASN A 272 -6.62 -30.28 -0.64
CA ASN A 272 -6.33 -31.51 0.07
C ASN A 272 -5.94 -32.60 -0.92
N GLY A 273 -4.64 -32.91 -0.99
CA GLY A 273 -4.18 -34.07 -1.75
C GLY A 273 -4.45 -35.41 -1.05
N PRO A 274 -4.15 -36.53 -1.71
CA PRO A 274 -4.32 -37.88 -1.15
C PRO A 274 -3.34 -38.13 -0.01
N ALA A 275 -3.72 -39.02 0.91
CA ALA A 275 -2.95 -39.32 2.12
C ALA A 275 -1.54 -39.87 1.82
N GLU A 276 -1.37 -40.75 0.82
CA GLU A 276 -0.07 -41.24 0.32
C GLU A 276 -0.18 -41.70 -1.15
N GLY A 277 0.86 -41.47 -1.97
CA GLY A 277 1.07 -42.14 -3.27
C GLY A 277 0.20 -41.71 -4.47
N GLY A 278 -0.74 -40.78 -4.30
CA GLY A 278 -1.58 -40.25 -5.39
C GLY A 278 -1.11 -38.89 -5.94
N LEU A 279 -1.78 -38.41 -7.00
CA LEU A 279 -1.50 -37.09 -7.61
C LEU A 279 -1.85 -35.96 -6.64
N ALA A 280 -1.00 -34.94 -6.56
CA ALA A 280 -1.22 -33.77 -5.73
C ALA A 280 -2.34 -32.88 -6.30
N SER A 281 -3.23 -32.41 -5.43
CA SER A 281 -4.22 -31.38 -5.79
C SER A 281 -3.51 -30.05 -6.03
N SER A 282 -3.94 -29.30 -7.05
CA SER A 282 -3.28 -28.03 -7.42
C SER A 282 -4.26 -26.88 -7.65
N ALA A 283 -3.83 -25.67 -7.33
CA ALA A 283 -4.54 -24.44 -7.67
C ALA A 283 -3.63 -23.35 -8.22
N SER A 284 -4.12 -22.62 -9.23
CA SER A 284 -3.54 -21.41 -9.79
C SER A 284 -4.51 -20.24 -9.62
N LEU A 285 -4.12 -19.21 -8.89
CA LEU A 285 -4.90 -17.99 -8.67
C LEU A 285 -4.19 -16.80 -9.33
N ILE A 286 -4.88 -16.02 -10.16
CA ILE A 286 -4.31 -14.84 -10.83
C ILE A 286 -5.30 -13.67 -10.71
N ASN A 287 -4.90 -12.58 -10.06
CA ASN A 287 -5.79 -11.42 -9.83
C ASN A 287 -7.12 -11.84 -9.16
N VAL A 288 -7.01 -12.55 -8.05
CA VAL A 288 -8.17 -13.10 -7.31
C VAL A 288 -8.32 -12.38 -5.97
N THR A 289 -9.56 -12.01 -5.64
CA THR A 289 -9.92 -11.48 -4.32
C THR A 289 -10.57 -12.57 -3.46
N ILE A 290 -10.11 -12.76 -2.22
CA ILE A 290 -10.68 -13.70 -1.25
C ILE A 290 -11.07 -12.96 0.02
N GLY A 291 -12.37 -12.85 0.27
CA GLY A 291 -12.91 -12.04 1.37
C GLY A 291 -12.90 -10.54 1.09
N SER A 292 -13.37 -9.75 2.05
CA SER A 292 -13.40 -8.28 1.96
C SER A 292 -13.29 -7.63 3.33
N GLU A 293 -13.02 -6.31 3.38
CA GLU A 293 -13.06 -5.51 4.61
C GLU A 293 -14.39 -5.59 5.37
N ALA A 294 -15.51 -5.69 4.64
CA ALA A 294 -16.82 -5.79 5.26
C ALA A 294 -17.12 -7.20 5.79
N VAL A 295 -16.52 -8.21 5.16
CA VAL A 295 -16.81 -9.64 5.38
C VAL A 295 -15.52 -10.45 5.19
N PRO A 296 -14.67 -10.59 6.22
CA PRO A 296 -13.49 -11.42 6.15
C PRO A 296 -13.87 -12.90 6.16
N VAL A 297 -13.14 -13.73 5.41
CA VAL A 297 -13.34 -15.18 5.39
C VAL A 297 -12.71 -15.82 6.64
N GLY A 298 -13.24 -16.92 7.17
CA GLY A 298 -12.65 -17.62 8.31
C GLY A 298 -11.18 -18.05 8.07
N TYR A 299 -10.98 -18.92 7.07
CA TYR A 299 -9.67 -19.22 6.47
C TYR A 299 -9.73 -18.89 4.99
N ALA A 300 -8.77 -18.14 4.45
CA ALA A 300 -8.78 -17.85 3.02
C ALA A 300 -8.28 -19.04 2.20
N VAL A 301 -7.04 -19.47 2.41
CA VAL A 301 -6.49 -20.65 1.73
C VAL A 301 -5.88 -21.62 2.73
N VAL A 302 -6.24 -22.89 2.61
CA VAL A 302 -5.63 -23.99 3.38
C VAL A 302 -5.01 -24.98 2.41
N VAL A 303 -3.70 -25.22 2.56
CA VAL A 303 -2.94 -26.17 1.73
C VAL A 303 -2.53 -27.36 2.60
N SER A 304 -2.97 -28.56 2.22
CA SER A 304 -2.76 -29.79 2.97
C SER A 304 -2.40 -30.96 2.05
N SER A 305 -1.81 -32.01 2.62
CA SER A 305 -1.59 -33.31 1.99
C SER A 305 -0.90 -33.22 0.62
N HIS A 306 0.26 -32.55 0.55
CA HIS A 306 1.07 -32.32 -0.65
C HIS A 306 0.43 -31.40 -1.72
N GLY A 307 -0.63 -30.65 -1.36
CA GLY A 307 -1.23 -29.68 -2.27
C GLY A 307 -0.26 -28.61 -2.75
N VAL A 308 -0.46 -28.12 -3.97
CA VAL A 308 0.35 -27.07 -4.59
C VAL A 308 -0.51 -25.85 -4.91
N LEU A 309 -0.15 -24.71 -4.33
CA LEU A 309 -0.76 -23.42 -4.63
C LEU A 309 0.24 -22.55 -5.40
N VAL A 310 -0.19 -22.00 -6.53
CA VAL A 310 0.48 -20.90 -7.22
C VAL A 310 -0.48 -19.71 -7.22
N ALA A 311 -0.07 -18.59 -6.64
CA ALA A 311 -0.89 -17.40 -6.55
C ALA A 311 -0.13 -16.17 -7.07
N GLN A 312 -0.77 -15.40 -7.93
CA GLN A 312 -0.26 -14.16 -8.49
C GLN A 312 -1.27 -13.03 -8.27
N ASP A 313 -0.80 -11.92 -7.71
CA ASP A 313 -1.59 -10.70 -7.49
C ASP A 313 -2.92 -10.96 -6.76
N VAL A 314 -2.87 -11.75 -5.68
CA VAL A 314 -4.05 -12.06 -4.86
C VAL A 314 -4.26 -11.01 -3.77
N ASP A 315 -5.53 -10.66 -3.52
CA ASP A 315 -5.93 -9.81 -2.40
C ASP A 315 -6.76 -10.63 -1.41
N ILE A 316 -6.26 -10.81 -0.19
CA ILE A 316 -6.84 -11.73 0.78
C ILE A 316 -7.10 -11.02 2.10
N HIS A 317 -8.33 -11.17 2.61
CA HIS A 317 -8.70 -10.75 3.96
C HIS A 317 -9.38 -11.87 4.75
N ALA A 318 -8.68 -12.41 5.76
CA ALA A 318 -9.14 -13.53 6.59
C ALA A 318 -9.19 -13.22 8.09
N GLN A 319 -10.10 -13.86 8.82
CA GLN A 319 -10.21 -13.83 10.29
C GLN A 319 -9.15 -14.69 10.99
N ARG A 320 -8.43 -15.54 10.25
CA ARG A 320 -7.35 -16.37 10.80
C ARG A 320 -6.08 -16.14 10.02
N TYR A 321 -5.74 -17.06 9.13
CA TYR A 321 -4.57 -16.96 8.28
C TYR A 321 -4.99 -16.68 6.85
N ALA A 322 -4.29 -15.78 6.16
CA ALA A 322 -4.50 -15.60 4.73
C ALA A 322 -4.12 -16.90 3.99
N ILE A 323 -2.97 -17.48 4.34
CA ILE A 323 -2.55 -18.80 3.85
C ILE A 323 -2.04 -19.67 5.00
N ASP A 324 -2.75 -20.78 5.25
CA ASP A 324 -2.39 -21.83 6.21
C ASP A 324 -1.85 -23.05 5.44
N ASN A 325 -0.53 -23.10 5.26
CA ASN A 325 0.14 -24.24 4.63
C ASN A 325 0.56 -25.27 5.69
N ARG A 326 -0.15 -26.39 5.71
CA ARG A 326 0.08 -27.47 6.67
C ARG A 326 1.11 -28.45 6.15
N ASN A 327 0.93 -29.05 4.98
CA ASN A 327 1.86 -30.07 4.45
C ASN A 327 1.98 -29.99 2.92
N GLY A 328 2.10 -28.79 2.36
CA GLY A 328 2.16 -28.58 0.91
C GLY A 328 3.17 -27.51 0.51
N SER A 329 3.00 -26.99 -0.70
CA SER A 329 3.82 -25.91 -1.24
C SER A 329 2.94 -24.74 -1.69
N ALA A 330 3.30 -23.53 -1.30
CA ALA A 330 2.63 -22.30 -1.71
C ALA A 330 3.64 -21.33 -2.31
N TYR A 331 3.43 -20.95 -3.56
CA TYR A 331 4.26 -20.01 -4.33
C TYR A 331 3.45 -18.74 -4.62
N LEU A 332 3.92 -17.60 -4.13
CA LEU A 332 3.17 -16.34 -4.14
C LEU A 332 3.99 -15.26 -4.87
N HIS A 333 3.35 -14.55 -5.80
CA HIS A 333 3.95 -13.44 -6.52
C HIS A 333 3.03 -12.22 -6.49
N GLY A 334 3.45 -11.14 -5.84
CA GLY A 334 2.63 -9.94 -5.69
C GLY A 334 1.46 -10.12 -4.71
N GLY A 335 0.53 -9.18 -4.75
CA GLY A 335 -0.69 -9.21 -3.93
C GLY A 335 -0.55 -8.66 -2.51
N THR A 336 -1.69 -8.59 -1.81
CA THR A 336 -1.82 -8.14 -0.42
C THR A 336 -2.51 -9.20 0.42
N LEU A 337 -1.90 -9.55 1.56
CA LEU A 337 -2.40 -10.59 2.46
C LEU A 337 -2.68 -10.00 3.83
N ARG A 338 -3.90 -10.19 4.34
CA ARG A 338 -4.30 -9.84 5.70
C ARG A 338 -4.96 -11.02 6.38
N GLY A 339 -4.48 -11.33 7.58
CA GLY A 339 -5.08 -12.33 8.46
C GLY A 339 -5.03 -11.87 9.92
N ASP A 340 -6.16 -12.00 10.65
CA ASP A 340 -6.22 -11.53 12.05
C ASP A 340 -5.32 -12.34 13.00
N LEU A 341 -4.99 -13.58 12.67
CA LEU A 341 -3.97 -14.36 13.39
C LEU A 341 -2.62 -14.31 12.69
N GLY A 342 -2.60 -14.26 11.35
CA GLY A 342 -1.40 -13.93 10.60
C GLY A 342 -1.55 -13.97 9.09
N GLY A 343 -0.57 -13.43 8.36
CA GLY A 343 -0.58 -13.47 6.90
C GLY A 343 -0.27 -14.88 6.39
N LEU A 344 0.95 -15.33 6.65
CA LEU A 344 1.47 -16.60 6.17
C LEU A 344 1.78 -17.53 7.34
N LYS A 345 1.42 -18.81 7.20
CA LYS A 345 1.76 -19.84 8.17
C LYS A 345 2.18 -21.14 7.49
N ALA A 346 3.43 -21.55 7.74
CA ALA A 346 3.93 -22.88 7.45
C ALA A 346 3.98 -23.71 8.74
N THR A 347 3.24 -24.82 8.80
CA THR A 347 3.26 -25.73 9.96
C THR A 347 3.05 -27.19 9.55
N PRO A 348 4.14 -27.96 9.34
CA PRO A 348 4.06 -29.40 9.10
C PRO A 348 3.41 -30.17 10.24
N THR A 349 2.73 -31.25 9.87
CA THR A 349 2.19 -32.26 10.78
C THR A 349 2.87 -33.60 10.49
N GLY A 350 3.56 -34.19 11.47
CA GLY A 350 4.31 -35.42 11.23
C GLY A 350 5.66 -35.15 10.57
N SER A 351 6.09 -36.02 9.65
CA SER A 351 7.40 -35.93 8.96
C SER A 351 7.36 -35.20 7.61
N TYR A 352 6.26 -34.51 7.30
CA TYR A 352 6.10 -33.80 6.04
C TYR A 352 6.80 -32.43 6.05
N THR A 353 6.97 -31.84 4.87
CA THR A 353 7.44 -30.47 4.70
C THR A 353 6.30 -29.52 4.43
N SER A 354 6.47 -28.26 4.84
CA SER A 354 5.57 -27.16 4.50
C SER A 354 6.40 -26.00 3.98
N THR A 355 6.27 -25.71 2.68
CA THR A 355 7.10 -24.72 1.98
C THR A 355 6.26 -23.52 1.57
N ILE A 356 6.68 -22.33 1.94
CA ILE A 356 6.11 -21.07 1.43
C ILE A 356 7.22 -20.26 0.78
N GLU A 357 7.02 -19.88 -0.47
CA GLU A 357 7.87 -18.93 -1.19
C GLU A 357 7.00 -17.73 -1.58
N ALA A 358 7.41 -16.53 -1.17
CA ALA A 358 6.69 -15.29 -1.47
C ALA A 358 7.63 -14.26 -2.09
N VAL A 359 7.21 -13.67 -3.22
CA VAL A 359 7.97 -12.67 -3.98
C VAL A 359 7.13 -11.42 -4.22
N GLY A 360 7.59 -10.25 -3.80
CA GLY A 360 6.90 -8.97 -4.07
C GLY A 360 5.54 -8.82 -3.37
N THR A 361 5.25 -9.65 -2.37
CA THR A 361 3.96 -9.68 -1.65
C THR A 361 3.97 -8.69 -0.47
N THR A 362 2.83 -8.05 -0.22
CA THR A 362 2.61 -7.22 0.98
C THR A 362 1.78 -7.99 2.01
N ILE A 363 2.23 -7.99 3.27
CA ILE A 363 1.56 -8.66 4.38
C ILE A 363 1.20 -7.63 5.44
N LEU A 364 -0.07 -7.61 5.84
CA LEU A 364 -0.62 -6.69 6.83
C LEU A 364 -1.02 -7.46 8.10
N ALA A 365 -0.29 -7.22 9.19
CA ALA A 365 -0.59 -7.74 10.53
C ALA A 365 -1.10 -6.59 11.40
N GLU A 366 -2.43 -6.46 11.51
CA GLU A 366 -3.08 -5.29 12.11
C GLU A 366 -3.92 -5.65 13.34
N ALA A 367 -4.42 -6.88 13.40
CA ALA A 367 -5.26 -7.36 14.49
C ALA A 367 -4.45 -7.60 15.77
N SER A 368 -5.14 -7.53 16.91
CA SER A 368 -4.53 -7.73 18.23
C SER A 368 -3.92 -9.13 18.35
N GLY A 369 -2.61 -9.20 18.57
CA GLY A 369 -1.89 -10.48 18.68
C GLY A 369 -1.56 -11.15 17.35
N SER A 370 -1.84 -10.50 16.21
CA SER A 370 -1.48 -11.03 14.89
C SER A 370 0.04 -11.13 14.70
N ILE A 371 0.44 -12.06 13.83
CA ILE A 371 1.82 -12.32 13.42
C ILE A 371 1.90 -12.27 11.90
N GLY A 372 2.80 -11.48 11.31
CA GLY A 372 2.91 -11.39 9.85
C GLY A 372 3.18 -12.74 9.17
N VAL A 373 4.30 -13.37 9.53
CA VAL A 373 4.77 -14.65 8.95
C VAL A 373 5.18 -15.62 10.05
N ILE A 374 4.72 -16.87 9.94
CA ILE A 374 5.00 -17.94 10.89
C ILE A 374 5.65 -19.13 10.16
N ALA A 375 6.86 -19.50 10.58
CA ALA A 375 7.49 -20.79 10.27
C ALA A 375 7.58 -21.60 11.57
N ASN A 376 6.88 -22.73 11.65
CA ASN A 376 6.72 -23.45 12.91
C ASN A 376 6.91 -24.95 12.73
N ARG A 377 7.81 -25.55 13.53
CA ARG A 377 8.21 -26.98 13.58
C ARG A 377 9.24 -27.39 12.52
N PRO A 378 9.94 -28.51 12.73
CA PRO A 378 10.89 -29.03 11.76
C PRO A 378 10.19 -29.38 10.44
N GLY A 379 10.80 -29.00 9.32
CA GLY A 379 10.23 -29.17 7.98
C GLY A 379 9.44 -27.97 7.46
N ALA A 380 9.19 -26.95 8.29
CA ALA A 380 8.69 -25.65 7.82
C ALA A 380 9.83 -24.86 7.17
N GLN A 381 9.64 -24.46 5.91
CA GLN A 381 10.58 -23.65 5.15
C GLN A 381 9.84 -22.43 4.58
N VAL A 382 10.30 -21.23 4.93
CA VAL A 382 9.71 -19.99 4.42
C VAL A 382 10.79 -19.15 3.76
N SER A 383 10.58 -18.79 2.49
CA SER A 383 11.44 -17.88 1.74
C SER A 383 10.66 -16.63 1.35
N LEU A 384 11.20 -15.46 1.67
CA LEU A 384 10.62 -14.15 1.40
C LEU A 384 11.60 -13.36 0.53
N ASN A 385 11.16 -12.86 -0.63
CA ASN A 385 11.97 -12.01 -1.49
C ASN A 385 11.19 -10.76 -1.91
N ASP A 386 11.74 -9.57 -1.71
CA ASP A 386 11.01 -8.31 -1.97
C ASP A 386 9.64 -8.23 -1.24
N VAL A 387 9.52 -8.89 -0.08
CA VAL A 387 8.28 -8.92 0.71
C VAL A 387 8.25 -7.77 1.71
N THR A 388 7.10 -7.12 1.85
CA THR A 388 6.88 -6.10 2.89
C THR A 388 5.91 -6.63 3.94
N VAL A 389 6.33 -6.66 5.20
CA VAL A 389 5.51 -7.02 6.36
C VAL A 389 5.27 -5.77 7.20
N ASN A 390 4.03 -5.31 7.26
CA ASN A 390 3.63 -4.18 8.09
C ASN A 390 2.90 -4.67 9.34
N VAL A 391 3.43 -4.30 10.50
CA VAL A 391 2.89 -4.62 11.82
C VAL A 391 2.35 -3.34 12.45
N SER A 392 1.03 -3.26 12.59
CA SER A 392 0.37 -2.07 13.14
C SER A 392 -0.75 -2.43 14.12
N GLY A 393 -1.39 -1.42 14.71
CA GLY A 393 -2.42 -1.65 15.73
C GLY A 393 -1.84 -2.29 16.98
N ASN A 394 -2.42 -3.41 17.40
CA ASN A 394 -2.00 -4.20 18.57
C ASN A 394 -1.31 -5.52 18.17
N ALA A 395 -0.82 -5.61 16.93
CA ALA A 395 -0.10 -6.76 16.45
C ALA A 395 1.20 -6.98 17.23
N ARG A 396 1.60 -8.24 17.40
CA ARG A 396 2.73 -8.60 18.27
C ARG A 396 4.03 -8.79 17.52
N LEU A 397 4.01 -9.47 16.37
CA LEU A 397 5.22 -9.94 15.71
C LEU A 397 5.18 -9.72 14.19
N GLY A 398 6.32 -9.37 13.61
CA GLY A 398 6.51 -9.39 12.15
C GLY A 398 6.74 -10.81 11.66
N LEU A 399 7.85 -11.39 12.05
CA LEU A 399 8.28 -12.73 11.69
C LEU A 399 8.41 -13.60 12.94
N GLN A 400 7.99 -14.87 12.85
CA GLN A 400 8.16 -15.85 13.91
C GLN A 400 8.71 -17.16 13.35
N VAL A 401 9.78 -17.66 13.97
CA VAL A 401 10.40 -18.96 13.66
C VAL A 401 10.44 -19.78 14.93
N THR A 402 9.88 -20.99 14.89
CA THR A 402 9.83 -21.88 16.05
C THR A 402 10.24 -23.31 15.76
N ASP A 403 10.90 -23.93 16.73
CA ASP A 403 11.13 -25.37 16.85
C ASP A 403 11.78 -26.05 15.63
N GLY A 404 12.97 -25.60 15.21
CA GLY A 404 13.73 -26.19 14.10
C GLY A 404 13.22 -25.81 12.70
N ALA A 405 12.41 -24.76 12.61
CA ALA A 405 11.97 -24.18 11.35
C ALA A 405 13.06 -23.29 10.72
N HIS A 406 12.95 -23.09 9.41
CA HIS A 406 13.87 -22.26 8.62
C HIS A 406 13.15 -21.08 7.97
N LEU A 407 13.76 -19.90 8.04
CA LEU A 407 13.27 -18.69 7.37
C LEU A 407 14.41 -17.92 6.72
N ASP A 408 14.28 -17.68 5.42
CA ASP A 408 15.15 -16.79 4.65
C ASP A 408 14.36 -15.58 4.17
N ALA A 409 14.83 -14.38 4.48
CA ALA A 409 14.31 -13.13 3.93
C ALA A 409 15.41 -12.40 3.16
N ALA A 410 15.13 -12.11 1.88
CA ALA A 410 16.01 -11.37 0.98
C ALA A 410 15.29 -10.10 0.48
N ASN A 411 15.99 -8.98 0.40
CA ASN A 411 15.45 -7.70 -0.14
C ASN A 411 14.12 -7.25 0.50
N SER A 412 13.83 -7.74 1.70
CA SER A 412 12.51 -7.64 2.31
C SER A 412 12.49 -6.55 3.38
N GLN A 413 11.30 -6.18 3.82
CA GLN A 413 11.10 -5.13 4.82
C GLN A 413 10.11 -5.60 5.87
N VAL A 414 10.47 -5.47 7.13
CA VAL A 414 9.59 -5.62 8.28
C VAL A 414 9.49 -4.26 8.97
N HIS A 415 8.30 -3.68 8.97
CA HIS A 415 8.07 -2.39 9.59
C HIS A 415 7.01 -2.53 10.67
N ALA A 416 7.30 -2.07 11.88
CA ALA A 416 6.37 -2.14 12.99
C ALA A 416 6.21 -0.79 13.68
N GLN A 417 4.96 -0.37 13.87
CA GLN A 417 4.61 0.84 14.62
C GLN A 417 3.92 0.54 15.95
N ALA A 418 3.54 -0.72 16.20
CA ALA A 418 2.87 -1.14 17.41
C ALA A 418 3.83 -1.16 18.62
N ASP A 419 3.36 -0.65 19.76
CA ASP A 419 4.11 -0.67 21.02
C ASP A 419 4.35 -2.11 21.50
N GLY A 420 5.55 -2.40 22.00
CA GLY A 420 5.96 -3.71 22.49
C GLY A 420 6.02 -4.81 21.42
N SER A 421 5.92 -4.46 20.14
CA SER A 421 6.04 -5.41 19.03
C SER A 421 7.47 -5.90 18.86
N THR A 422 7.65 -7.01 18.13
CA THR A 422 8.98 -7.50 17.75
C THR A 422 9.05 -7.77 16.25
N GLY A 423 10.14 -7.35 15.62
CA GLY A 423 10.37 -7.55 14.19
C GLY A 423 10.52 -9.03 13.84
N LEU A 424 11.47 -9.69 14.51
CA LEU A 424 11.74 -11.13 14.38
C LEU A 424 11.76 -11.81 15.75
N GLN A 425 10.97 -12.86 15.91
CA GLN A 425 11.07 -13.77 17.04
C GLN A 425 11.61 -15.14 16.63
N ILE A 426 12.61 -15.62 17.35
CA ILE A 426 13.16 -16.98 17.21
C ILE A 426 12.91 -17.72 18.52
N ARG A 427 12.19 -18.85 18.45
CA ARG A 427 11.84 -19.65 19.64
C ARG A 427 12.26 -21.10 19.51
N GLY A 428 13.16 -21.57 20.36
CA GLY A 428 13.49 -23.00 20.49
C GLY A 428 12.90 -23.59 21.76
N ASN A 429 11.94 -24.51 21.65
CA ASN A 429 11.45 -25.30 22.78
C ASN A 429 12.32 -26.55 23.03
N ALA A 430 12.01 -27.33 24.06
CA ALA A 430 12.72 -28.57 24.35
C ALA A 430 12.55 -29.60 23.22
N ASP A 431 13.60 -30.40 22.97
CA ASP A 431 13.66 -31.44 21.95
C ASP A 431 13.45 -30.89 20.51
N SER A 432 13.84 -29.63 20.26
CA SER A 432 13.69 -28.97 18.96
C SER A 432 15.05 -28.62 18.37
N GLY A 433 15.28 -29.04 17.12
CA GLY A 433 16.52 -28.74 16.41
C GLY A 433 16.81 -27.24 16.31
N ALA A 434 18.05 -26.89 15.95
CA ALA A 434 18.46 -25.50 15.78
C ALA A 434 17.54 -24.74 14.81
N ASN A 435 17.06 -23.58 15.23
CA ASN A 435 16.39 -22.63 14.34
C ASN A 435 17.45 -21.90 13.51
N ALA A 436 17.22 -21.79 12.20
CA ALA A 436 18.08 -21.02 11.31
C ALA A 436 17.27 -19.90 10.67
N VAL A 437 17.76 -18.66 10.83
CA VAL A 437 17.17 -17.47 10.22
C VAL A 437 18.24 -16.67 9.49
N SER A 438 17.96 -16.33 8.23
CA SER A 438 18.82 -15.47 7.42
C SER A 438 18.06 -14.22 6.96
N LEU A 439 18.62 -13.05 7.25
CA LEU A 439 18.13 -11.75 6.77
C LEU A 439 19.19 -11.14 5.85
N SER A 440 18.95 -11.13 4.55
CA SER A 440 19.86 -10.64 3.53
C SER A 440 19.30 -9.40 2.85
N ASN A 441 20.03 -8.28 2.84
CA ASN A 441 19.53 -6.98 2.32
C ASN A 441 18.11 -6.65 2.83
N THR A 442 17.83 -6.97 4.10
CA THR A 442 16.51 -6.89 4.69
C THR A 442 16.47 -5.79 5.74
N LYS A 443 15.40 -5.00 5.74
CA LYS A 443 15.19 -3.92 6.71
C LYS A 443 14.23 -4.38 7.80
N VAL A 444 14.58 -4.13 9.06
CA VAL A 444 13.68 -4.32 10.20
C VAL A 444 13.61 -3.01 10.97
N ILE A 445 12.51 -2.27 10.83
CA ILE A 445 12.34 -0.94 11.40
C ILE A 445 11.22 -0.97 12.45
N MET A 446 11.61 -0.74 13.70
CA MET A 446 10.74 -0.81 14.87
C MET A 446 10.54 0.58 15.47
N ALA A 447 9.38 1.17 15.22
CA ALA A 447 9.06 2.54 15.63
C ALA A 447 8.23 2.63 16.94
N GLY A 448 7.58 1.55 17.35
CA GLY A 448 6.77 1.51 18.58
C GLY A 448 7.61 1.63 19.86
N GLN A 449 6.98 2.09 20.95
CA GLN A 449 7.61 2.14 22.27
C GLN A 449 7.96 0.73 22.75
N GLY A 450 9.17 0.51 23.27
CA GLY A 450 9.65 -0.81 23.67
C GLY A 450 9.66 -1.89 22.56
N ALA A 451 9.58 -1.50 21.28
CA ALA A 451 9.54 -2.46 20.17
C ALA A 451 10.95 -2.96 19.81
N ASN A 452 11.16 -4.29 19.92
CA ASN A 452 12.48 -4.92 19.73
C ASN A 452 12.70 -5.33 18.27
N ALA A 453 13.93 -5.21 17.76
CA ALA A 453 14.22 -5.71 16.42
C ALA A 453 14.20 -7.25 16.40
N VAL A 454 14.90 -7.88 17.34
CA VAL A 454 14.97 -9.35 17.47
C VAL A 454 14.70 -9.78 18.92
N ASP A 455 13.86 -10.80 19.08
CA ASP A 455 13.66 -11.55 20.33
C ASP A 455 14.04 -13.02 20.10
N SER A 456 15.20 -13.43 20.61
CA SER A 456 15.66 -14.82 20.55
C SER A 456 15.48 -15.49 21.91
N LEU A 457 14.64 -16.51 21.96
CA LEU A 457 14.26 -17.25 23.16
C LEU A 457 14.57 -18.74 22.96
N ARG A 458 15.29 -19.36 23.90
CA ARG A 458 15.56 -20.80 23.86
C ARG A 458 15.42 -21.44 25.23
N TYR A 459 14.72 -22.57 25.28
CA TYR A 459 14.48 -23.37 26.49
C TYR A 459 15.32 -24.65 26.56
N GLU A 460 16.05 -24.98 25.48
CA GLU A 460 16.88 -26.19 25.37
C GLU A 460 18.37 -25.87 25.45
N GLN A 461 19.10 -26.58 26.32
CA GLN A 461 20.49 -26.27 26.66
C GLN A 461 21.53 -26.71 25.61
N GLN A 462 21.24 -27.69 24.75
CA GLN A 462 22.29 -28.31 23.91
C GLN A 462 22.58 -27.60 22.58
N ASP A 463 21.58 -26.98 21.96
CA ASP A 463 21.75 -26.27 20.68
C ASP A 463 21.64 -24.75 20.85
N ALA A 464 22.00 -24.01 19.80
CA ALA A 464 21.85 -22.56 19.74
C ALA A 464 20.74 -22.13 18.76
N ASN A 465 20.10 -20.99 19.05
CA ASN A 465 19.40 -20.26 17.98
C ASN A 465 20.45 -19.53 17.15
N ALA A 466 20.42 -19.73 15.82
CA ALA A 466 21.34 -19.09 14.88
C ALA A 466 20.62 -18.01 14.06
N LEU A 467 21.21 -16.81 14.03
CA LEU A 467 20.74 -15.68 13.25
C LEU A 467 21.87 -15.11 12.40
N LEU A 468 21.68 -15.06 11.08
CA LEU A 468 22.55 -14.39 10.13
C LEU A 468 21.88 -13.14 9.57
N ILE A 469 22.55 -11.99 9.69
CA ILE A 469 22.16 -10.71 9.10
C ILE A 469 23.26 -10.32 8.13
N SER A 470 22.95 -10.22 6.83
CA SER A 470 23.95 -10.11 5.76
C SER A 470 23.59 -9.10 4.67
N ASN A 471 24.56 -8.78 3.80
CA ASN A 471 24.36 -8.10 2.52
C ASN A 471 23.62 -6.75 2.60
N GLY A 472 24.01 -5.88 3.53
CA GLY A 472 23.43 -4.53 3.64
C GLY A 472 22.11 -4.49 4.40
N SER A 473 21.78 -5.52 5.18
CA SER A 473 20.62 -5.52 6.07
C SER A 473 20.72 -4.39 7.10
N ASP A 474 19.56 -3.89 7.53
CA ASP A 474 19.42 -2.70 8.36
C ASP A 474 18.36 -2.91 9.45
N LEU A 475 18.80 -3.09 10.69
CA LEU A 475 17.92 -3.25 11.85
C LEU A 475 17.91 -1.95 12.65
N GLN A 476 16.74 -1.36 12.87
CA GLN A 476 16.60 -0.12 13.62
C GLN A 476 15.48 -0.22 14.66
N THR A 477 15.77 0.19 15.89
CA THR A 477 14.74 0.43 16.91
C THR A 477 14.63 1.91 17.23
N HIS A 478 13.45 2.37 17.63
CA HIS A 478 13.24 3.70 18.20
C HIS A 478 13.39 3.70 19.71
N ASP A 479 12.86 2.68 20.39
CA ASP A 479 12.82 2.62 21.85
C ASP A 479 13.09 1.21 22.45
N GLY A 480 13.10 0.15 21.64
CA GLY A 480 13.40 -1.21 22.11
C GLY A 480 14.84 -1.66 21.89
N VAL A 481 15.10 -2.92 22.22
CA VAL A 481 16.41 -3.56 22.14
C VAL A 481 16.69 -4.05 20.71
N GLY A 482 17.93 -3.92 20.25
CA GLY A 482 18.36 -4.55 18.99
C GLY A 482 18.20 -6.08 19.04
N PHE A 483 18.85 -6.70 20.01
CA PHE A 483 18.80 -8.13 20.30
C PHE A 483 18.39 -8.38 21.75
N LEU A 484 17.14 -8.78 21.98
CA LEU A 484 16.71 -9.35 23.26
C LEU A 484 16.97 -10.86 23.22
N VAL A 485 17.81 -11.37 24.11
CA VAL A 485 18.29 -12.75 24.09
C VAL A 485 18.02 -13.45 25.41
N ARG A 486 17.40 -14.62 25.38
CA ARG A 486 16.89 -15.28 26.60
C ARG A 486 17.04 -16.80 26.57
N GLY A 487 17.68 -17.34 27.61
CA GLY A 487 17.81 -18.77 27.90
C GLY A 487 18.75 -19.53 26.96
N ALA A 488 19.53 -20.48 27.49
CA ALA A 488 20.47 -21.33 26.74
C ALA A 488 21.43 -20.57 25.79
N ASN A 489 21.82 -21.18 24.66
CA ASN A 489 22.88 -20.70 23.77
C ASN A 489 22.32 -19.94 22.54
N HIS A 490 23.06 -18.91 22.09
CA HIS A 490 22.69 -18.08 20.93
C HIS A 490 23.91 -17.67 20.11
N GLU A 491 23.78 -17.76 18.79
CA GLU A 491 24.79 -17.33 17.81
C GLU A 491 24.19 -16.29 16.86
N ILE A 492 24.73 -15.06 16.91
CA ILE A 492 24.27 -13.94 16.09
C ILE A 492 25.44 -13.46 15.24
N THR A 493 25.26 -13.46 13.92
CA THR A 493 26.24 -12.93 12.97
C THR A 493 25.64 -11.74 12.23
N VAL A 494 26.35 -10.62 12.27
CA VAL A 494 26.06 -9.40 11.50
C VAL A 494 27.20 -9.17 10.52
N GLU A 495 26.94 -9.34 9.24
CA GLU A 495 27.90 -9.27 8.15
C GLU A 495 27.54 -8.16 7.16
N ASN A 496 28.45 -7.21 6.93
CA ASN A 496 28.29 -6.10 5.99
C ASN A 496 26.92 -5.40 6.13
N SER A 497 26.48 -5.21 7.37
CA SER A 497 25.13 -4.79 7.74
C SER A 497 25.15 -3.86 8.94
N GLN A 498 24.02 -3.21 9.23
CA GLN A 498 23.93 -2.25 10.33
C GLN A 498 22.83 -2.58 11.33
N VAL A 499 23.10 -2.23 12.60
CA VAL A 499 22.14 -2.33 13.70
C VAL A 499 22.16 -1.02 14.50
N LEU A 500 21.05 -0.30 14.51
CA LEU A 500 20.87 0.96 15.22
C LEU A 500 19.82 0.79 16.32
N ALA A 501 20.26 0.52 17.54
CA ALA A 501 19.37 0.51 18.70
C ALA A 501 19.27 1.91 19.32
N ARG A 502 18.06 2.36 19.63
CA ARG A 502 17.79 3.67 20.25
C ARG A 502 16.85 3.54 21.44
N SER A 503 16.87 4.54 22.31
CA SER A 503 15.90 4.72 23.39
C SER A 503 15.28 6.11 23.27
N GLY A 504 13.95 6.20 23.23
CA GLY A 504 13.23 7.45 22.96
C GLY A 504 13.66 8.16 21.66
N GLY A 505 14.15 7.41 20.69
CA GLY A 505 14.70 7.91 19.43
C GLY A 505 16.13 8.45 19.48
N SER A 506 16.75 8.46 20.66
CA SER A 506 18.15 8.84 20.86
C SER A 506 19.07 7.63 20.77
N GLU A 507 20.17 7.78 20.05
CA GLU A 507 21.23 6.77 20.02
C GLU A 507 21.86 6.61 21.40
N ALA A 508 22.03 7.69 22.17
CA ALA A 508 22.81 7.73 23.41
C ALA A 508 22.36 6.77 24.51
N GLY A 509 21.09 6.36 24.50
CA GLY A 509 20.51 5.41 25.48
C GLY A 509 20.08 4.06 24.90
N GLY A 510 20.33 3.80 23.61
CA GLY A 510 19.89 2.56 22.97
C GLY A 510 20.63 1.31 23.50
N VAL A 511 19.94 0.17 23.53
CA VAL A 511 20.51 -1.12 23.96
C VAL A 511 20.63 -2.04 22.75
N LEU A 512 21.86 -2.34 22.35
CA LEU A 512 22.15 -3.25 21.24
C LEU A 512 21.81 -4.69 21.60
N LEU A 513 22.26 -5.16 22.77
CA LEU A 513 22.09 -6.54 23.21
C LEU A 513 21.72 -6.57 24.70
N HIS A 514 20.61 -7.24 25.01
CA HIS A 514 20.17 -7.49 26.38
C HIS A 514 19.98 -8.98 26.61
N THR A 515 20.75 -9.58 27.51
CA THR A 515 20.56 -10.98 27.90
C THR A 515 19.79 -11.11 29.20
N GLN A 516 18.82 -12.03 29.26
CA GLN A 516 18.02 -12.32 30.46
C GLN A 516 17.77 -13.82 30.62
N ALA A 517 17.36 -14.28 31.80
CA ALA A 517 16.84 -15.64 31.93
C ALA A 517 15.50 -15.78 31.20
N ALA A 518 15.29 -16.91 30.52
CA ALA A 518 14.00 -17.24 29.92
C ALA A 518 12.95 -17.50 31.03
N PRO A 519 11.77 -16.87 30.97
CA PRO A 519 10.76 -17.02 32.01
C PRO A 519 10.19 -18.45 32.04
N ALA A 520 9.87 -18.93 33.25
CA ALA A 520 9.24 -20.24 33.45
C ALA A 520 7.91 -20.34 32.68
N VAL A 521 7.68 -21.48 32.01
CA VAL A 521 6.47 -21.71 31.21
C VAL A 521 5.39 -22.34 32.09
N ALA A 522 4.18 -21.78 32.09
CA ALA A 522 3.05 -22.39 32.79
C ALA A 522 2.73 -23.78 32.19
N GLY A 523 2.88 -24.83 33.00
CA GLY A 523 2.71 -26.23 32.58
C GLY A 523 4.00 -26.95 32.13
N GLY A 524 5.17 -26.29 32.22
CA GLY A 524 6.51 -26.85 31.94
C GLY A 524 7.51 -26.60 33.08
N ALA A 525 8.82 -26.53 32.74
CA ALA A 525 9.93 -26.41 33.69
C ALA A 525 9.64 -25.43 34.85
N THR A 526 9.83 -25.88 36.08
CA THR A 526 9.46 -25.19 37.32
C THR A 526 10.40 -24.02 37.69
N ALA A 527 11.41 -23.73 36.87
CA ALA A 527 12.40 -22.68 37.06
C ALA A 527 12.71 -21.93 35.73
N ALA A 528 13.18 -20.70 35.84
CA ALA A 528 13.70 -19.94 34.70
C ALA A 528 14.92 -20.65 34.09
N VAL A 529 15.09 -20.57 32.78
CA VAL A 529 16.26 -21.12 32.08
C VAL A 529 17.25 -19.98 31.90
N GLU A 530 18.41 -20.06 32.57
CA GLU A 530 19.46 -19.08 32.42
C GLU A 530 20.00 -19.04 30.98
N THR A 531 20.39 -17.86 30.52
CA THR A 531 21.21 -17.74 29.32
C THR A 531 22.58 -18.36 29.61
N GLU A 532 23.11 -19.17 28.69
CA GLU A 532 24.42 -19.79 28.83
C GLU A 532 25.49 -18.94 28.15
N THR A 533 25.61 -19.07 26.82
CA THR A 533 26.56 -18.29 26.01
C THR A 533 25.84 -17.57 24.88
N VAL A 534 26.11 -16.27 24.74
CA VAL A 534 25.71 -15.46 23.59
C VAL A 534 26.95 -15.01 22.87
N THR A 535 27.06 -15.36 21.59
CA THR A 535 28.16 -14.90 20.74
C THR A 535 27.63 -13.99 19.64
N LEU A 536 28.16 -12.76 19.60
CA LEU A 536 27.88 -11.76 18.58
C LEU A 536 29.11 -11.56 17.69
N HIS A 537 29.01 -12.03 16.44
CA HIS A 537 30.02 -11.89 15.41
C HIS A 537 29.68 -10.70 14.49
N ALA A 538 30.47 -9.63 14.55
CA ALA A 538 30.38 -8.50 13.63
C ALA A 538 31.50 -8.58 12.59
N LEU A 539 31.14 -8.64 11.31
CA LEU A 539 32.04 -8.77 10.16
C LEU A 539 31.74 -7.65 9.16
N GLY A 540 32.55 -6.58 9.12
CA GLY A 540 32.23 -5.39 8.33
C GLY A 540 30.92 -4.70 8.75
N ALA A 541 30.50 -4.85 10.01
CA ALA A 541 29.22 -4.36 10.50
C ALA A 541 29.34 -3.00 11.21
N VAL A 542 28.25 -2.22 11.19
CA VAL A 542 28.12 -0.96 11.95
C VAL A 542 27.01 -1.12 12.98
N MET A 543 27.36 -1.08 14.27
CA MET A 543 26.39 -1.31 15.35
C MET A 543 26.40 -0.16 16.35
N THR A 544 25.23 0.24 16.84
CA THR A 544 25.06 1.27 17.87
C THR A 544 24.13 0.76 18.97
N GLY A 545 24.55 0.95 20.23
CA GLY A 545 23.80 0.61 21.44
C GLY A 545 24.66 -0.15 22.46
N ASP A 546 24.20 -0.17 23.71
CA ASP A 546 24.88 -0.83 24.82
C ASP A 546 24.69 -2.35 24.84
N VAL A 547 25.62 -3.03 25.48
CA VAL A 547 25.49 -4.44 25.86
C VAL A 547 25.16 -4.49 27.36
N MET A 548 24.05 -5.12 27.71
CA MET A 548 23.62 -5.37 29.08
C MET A 548 23.45 -6.86 29.32
N ALA A 549 24.24 -7.43 30.22
CA ALA A 549 24.22 -8.85 30.52
C ALA A 549 23.60 -9.12 31.90
N ASP A 550 22.30 -9.38 31.96
CA ASP A 550 21.62 -9.78 33.21
C ASP A 550 21.65 -11.29 33.45
N SER A 551 21.98 -12.09 32.44
CA SER A 551 22.11 -13.54 32.55
C SER A 551 23.13 -14.07 31.54
N GLY A 552 23.86 -15.12 31.92
CA GLY A 552 24.82 -15.80 31.04
C GLY A 552 26.12 -15.03 30.76
N ARG A 553 26.83 -15.53 29.74
CA ARG A 553 28.14 -15.05 29.27
C ARG A 553 28.02 -14.48 27.87
N VAL A 554 28.49 -13.25 27.66
CA VAL A 554 28.47 -12.58 26.35
C VAL A 554 29.88 -12.46 25.77
N ASN A 555 30.02 -12.83 24.50
CA ASN A 555 31.23 -12.64 23.70
C ASN A 555 30.94 -11.79 22.47
N VAL A 556 31.62 -10.66 22.33
CA VAL A 556 31.50 -9.77 21.17
C VAL A 556 32.80 -9.78 20.37
N ARG A 557 32.70 -10.06 19.07
CA ARG A 557 33.85 -10.07 18.15
C ARG A 557 33.63 -9.11 16.99
N LEU A 558 34.50 -8.12 16.87
CA LEU A 558 34.51 -7.13 15.78
C LEU A 558 35.67 -7.45 14.82
N ALA A 559 35.35 -7.83 13.58
CA ALA A 559 36.33 -8.14 12.53
C ALA A 559 36.00 -7.43 11.21
N ASN A 560 36.93 -7.49 10.26
CA ASN A 560 36.78 -6.99 8.89
C ASN A 560 36.33 -5.51 8.83
N GLY A 561 36.89 -4.64 9.67
CA GLY A 561 36.53 -3.23 9.67
C GLY A 561 35.22 -2.89 10.37
N SER A 562 34.71 -3.77 11.23
CA SER A 562 33.48 -3.50 11.99
C SER A 562 33.66 -2.35 12.98
N SER A 563 32.60 -1.56 13.16
CA SER A 563 32.53 -0.49 14.15
C SER A 563 31.34 -0.71 15.09
N TRP A 564 31.59 -0.69 16.39
CA TRP A 564 30.54 -0.71 17.41
C TRP A 564 30.62 0.53 18.29
N THR A 565 29.54 1.28 18.44
CA THR A 565 29.40 2.40 19.38
C THR A 565 28.49 2.00 20.54
N GLY A 566 29.05 1.82 21.72
CA GLY A 566 28.33 1.27 22.87
C GLY A 566 29.18 1.17 24.12
N ALA A 567 28.53 0.95 25.26
CA ALA A 567 29.12 0.64 26.54
C ALA A 567 28.77 -0.79 26.95
N VAL A 568 29.56 -1.34 27.87
CA VAL A 568 29.28 -2.63 28.51
C VAL A 568 28.80 -2.38 29.94
N LEU A 569 27.50 -2.50 30.15
CA LEU A 569 26.88 -2.19 31.43
C LEU A 569 26.95 -3.38 32.40
N SER A 570 27.12 -3.10 33.69
CA SER A 570 27.11 -4.12 34.73
C SER A 570 25.71 -4.71 34.93
N GLY A 571 25.59 -6.03 34.88
CA GLY A 571 24.38 -6.79 35.23
C GLY A 571 24.70 -7.98 36.13
N GLN A 572 23.76 -8.91 36.29
CA GLN A 572 24.01 -10.16 37.04
C GLN A 572 24.80 -11.20 36.23
N GLY A 573 24.80 -11.10 34.90
CA GLY A 573 25.65 -11.86 33.99
C GLY A 573 27.03 -11.23 33.81
N VAL A 574 27.81 -11.74 32.87
CA VAL A 574 29.18 -11.27 32.60
C VAL A 574 29.41 -11.14 31.10
N VAL A 575 30.04 -10.04 30.68
CA VAL A 575 30.66 -9.96 29.34
C VAL A 575 32.05 -10.56 29.44
N ASP A 576 32.20 -11.79 28.92
CA ASP A 576 33.43 -12.57 29.02
C ASP A 576 34.52 -12.02 28.10
N SER A 577 34.14 -11.59 26.90
CA SER A 577 35.09 -10.98 25.98
C SER A 577 34.51 -9.94 25.03
N VAL A 578 35.32 -8.91 24.76
CA VAL A 578 35.19 -8.05 23.58
C VAL A 578 36.50 -8.14 22.82
N SER A 579 36.43 -8.44 21.52
CA SER A 579 37.60 -8.52 20.64
C SER A 579 37.48 -7.52 19.50
N ALA A 580 38.26 -6.45 19.53
CA ALA A 580 38.45 -5.54 18.39
C ALA A 580 39.68 -5.99 17.60
N LEU A 581 39.46 -6.62 16.44
CA LEU A 581 40.55 -7.08 15.57
C LEU A 581 41.08 -5.94 14.69
N ASP A 582 42.15 -6.22 13.95
CA ASP A 582 42.78 -5.28 13.03
C ASP A 582 41.76 -4.64 12.07
N GLY A 583 41.85 -3.32 11.91
CA GLY A 583 40.90 -2.51 11.15
C GLY A 583 39.54 -2.24 11.80
N SER A 584 39.15 -2.95 12.87
CA SER A 584 37.87 -2.76 13.57
C SER A 584 37.98 -1.75 14.73
N ALA A 585 36.86 -1.14 15.12
CA ALA A 585 36.79 -0.15 16.18
C ALA A 585 35.65 -0.42 17.19
N TRP A 586 35.95 -0.31 18.48
CA TRP A 586 34.95 -0.13 19.52
C TRP A 586 34.99 1.31 20.05
N ASN A 587 33.90 2.04 19.87
CA ASN A 587 33.68 3.39 20.36
C ASN A 587 32.98 3.33 21.72
N VAL A 588 33.78 3.41 22.78
CA VAL A 588 33.33 3.29 24.18
C VAL A 588 32.59 4.58 24.56
N ARG A 589 31.26 4.51 24.59
CA ARG A 589 30.41 5.70 24.80
C ARG A 589 30.07 6.00 26.26
N GLY A 590 30.28 5.03 27.15
CA GLY A 590 30.05 5.15 28.59
C GLY A 590 30.96 4.20 29.36
N ASP A 591 30.89 4.28 30.70
CA ASP A 591 31.63 3.38 31.57
C ASP A 591 31.34 1.93 31.23
N SER A 592 32.40 1.11 31.17
CA SER A 592 32.33 -0.25 30.66
C SER A 592 33.11 -1.22 31.54
N ALA A 593 32.54 -2.40 31.80
CA ALA A 593 33.19 -3.45 32.58
C ALA A 593 33.06 -4.82 31.90
N LEU A 594 34.18 -5.51 31.66
CA LEU A 594 34.20 -6.85 31.07
C LEU A 594 35.36 -7.68 31.60
N LYS A 595 35.38 -8.99 31.32
CA LYS A 595 36.48 -9.85 31.77
C LYS A 595 37.72 -9.70 30.90
N THR A 596 37.63 -10.02 29.61
CA THR A 596 38.78 -9.99 28.69
C THR A 596 38.57 -9.01 27.54
N LEU A 597 39.47 -8.04 27.38
CA LEU A 597 39.51 -7.19 26.19
C LEU A 597 40.70 -7.58 25.31
N LYS A 598 40.42 -7.97 24.07
CA LYS A 598 41.45 -8.12 23.03
C LYS A 598 41.42 -6.91 22.11
N ASN A 599 42.44 -6.07 22.18
CA ASN A 599 42.60 -4.89 21.34
C ASN A 599 43.75 -5.08 20.34
N ALA A 600 43.41 -5.49 19.11
CA ALA A 600 44.31 -5.51 17.97
C ALA A 600 43.95 -4.45 16.91
N GLY A 601 42.86 -3.70 17.11
CA GLY A 601 42.41 -2.59 16.25
C GLY A 601 42.37 -1.28 17.04
N PHE A 602 41.19 -0.66 17.09
CA PHE A 602 40.94 0.54 17.89
C PHE A 602 39.93 0.27 19.01
N VAL A 603 40.30 0.66 20.23
CA VAL A 603 39.34 0.91 21.31
C VAL A 603 39.43 2.39 21.62
N GLN A 604 38.35 3.13 21.42
CA GLN A 604 38.38 4.59 21.52
C GLN A 604 37.22 5.11 22.35
N PHE A 605 37.51 5.93 23.34
CA PHE A 605 36.48 6.60 24.11
C PHE A 605 35.84 7.71 23.26
N VAL A 606 34.51 7.71 23.20
CA VAL A 606 33.75 8.80 22.58
C VAL A 606 34.07 10.09 23.33
N ALA A 607 34.32 11.17 22.58
CA ALA A 607 34.75 12.45 23.16
C ALA A 607 33.80 12.92 24.28
N PRO A 608 34.35 13.40 25.40
CA PRO A 608 33.54 13.87 26.53
C PRO A 608 32.78 15.13 26.15
N ASP A 609 31.52 15.19 26.55
CA ASP A 609 30.68 16.39 26.48
C ASP A 609 30.10 16.71 27.88
N ALA A 610 29.27 17.75 27.94
CA ALA A 610 28.65 18.19 29.19
C ALA A 610 27.72 17.13 29.84
N GLN A 611 27.31 16.10 29.12
CA GLN A 611 26.35 15.09 29.58
C GLN A 611 27.03 13.77 29.96
N THR A 612 28.04 13.35 29.19
CA THR A 612 28.63 12.00 29.30
C THR A 612 29.99 11.97 29.97
N GLY A 613 30.70 13.10 30.04
CA GLY A 613 32.00 13.22 30.70
C GLY A 613 33.07 12.23 30.20
N PHE A 614 34.16 12.15 30.97
CA PHE A 614 35.22 11.16 30.78
C PHE A 614 34.80 9.81 31.36
N LYS A 615 35.33 8.73 30.78
CA LYS A 615 34.81 7.37 30.92
C LYS A 615 35.87 6.42 31.47
N THR A 616 35.40 5.36 32.12
CA THR A 616 36.25 4.31 32.68
C THR A 616 35.95 2.97 32.01
N LEU A 617 37.00 2.30 31.56
CA LEU A 617 36.96 0.94 31.08
C LEU A 617 37.67 0.03 32.08
N THR A 618 36.93 -0.88 32.70
CA THR A 618 37.45 -1.85 33.66
C THR A 618 37.51 -3.24 33.03
N VAL A 619 38.68 -3.86 33.04
CA VAL A 619 38.90 -5.21 32.51
C VAL A 619 39.70 -6.06 33.48
N SER A 620 39.53 -7.38 33.47
CA SER A 620 40.46 -8.26 34.20
C SER A 620 41.71 -8.51 33.38
N ASP A 621 41.55 -9.01 32.16
CA ASP A 621 42.65 -9.29 31.23
C ASP A 621 42.60 -8.34 30.02
N TYR A 622 43.72 -7.68 29.73
CA TYR A 622 43.88 -6.82 28.56
C TYR A 622 44.95 -7.39 27.63
N ILE A 623 44.55 -7.79 26.42
CA ILE A 623 45.43 -8.32 25.39
C ILE A 623 45.61 -7.24 24.33
N GLY A 624 46.73 -6.52 24.39
CA GLY A 624 47.11 -5.42 23.52
C GLY A 624 47.73 -5.85 22.19
N GLY A 625 47.99 -4.85 21.35
CA GLY A 625 48.47 -5.00 19.97
C GLY A 625 47.94 -3.92 19.02
N GLY A 626 46.89 -3.20 19.42
CA GLY A 626 46.30 -2.07 18.70
C GLY A 626 46.49 -0.72 19.42
N THR A 627 45.54 0.20 19.20
CA THR A 627 45.54 1.55 19.79
C THR A 627 44.38 1.71 20.77
N LEU A 628 44.64 2.32 21.92
CA LEU A 628 43.64 2.78 22.88
C LEU A 628 43.60 4.32 22.84
N VAL A 629 42.50 4.88 22.35
CA VAL A 629 42.32 6.34 22.24
C VAL A 629 41.61 6.86 23.47
N MET A 630 42.27 7.76 24.19
CA MET A 630 41.78 8.37 25.44
C MET A 630 41.67 9.88 25.27
N ASN A 631 40.61 10.45 25.81
CA ASN A 631 40.47 11.89 25.96
C ASN A 631 41.05 12.29 27.31
N THR A 632 41.85 13.36 27.32
CA THR A 632 42.45 13.90 28.54
C THR A 632 42.39 15.41 28.50
N GLN A 633 41.92 16.04 29.57
CA GLN A 633 42.08 17.47 29.77
C GLN A 633 43.54 17.73 30.18
N LEU A 634 44.46 17.91 29.23
CA LEU A 634 45.89 18.08 29.55
C LEU A 634 46.10 19.25 30.53
N GLY A 635 46.50 18.93 31.76
CA GLY A 635 46.64 19.85 32.89
C GLY A 635 47.59 19.28 33.96
N ASP A 636 47.24 19.43 35.24
CA ASP A 636 48.00 18.93 36.39
C ASP A 636 47.47 17.56 36.87
N ASP A 637 47.87 17.11 38.07
CA ASP A 637 47.45 15.80 38.64
C ASP A 637 45.92 15.65 38.81
N THR A 638 45.17 16.76 38.80
CA THR A 638 43.70 16.77 38.96
C THR A 638 42.96 16.69 37.63
N SER A 639 43.68 16.58 36.52
CA SER A 639 43.13 16.51 35.18
C SER A 639 42.09 15.40 35.03
N LEU A 640 40.93 15.76 34.47
CA LEU A 640 39.95 14.78 34.05
C LEU A 640 40.46 14.01 32.83
N THR A 641 40.30 12.69 32.85
CA THR A 641 40.79 11.81 31.80
C THR A 641 39.97 10.54 31.73
N ASP A 642 39.87 9.98 30.54
CA ASP A 642 39.43 8.60 30.37
C ASP A 642 40.45 7.66 31.02
N LYS A 643 39.97 6.52 31.54
CA LYS A 643 40.79 5.58 32.30
C LYS A 643 40.61 4.14 31.87
N LEU A 644 41.71 3.39 31.87
CA LEU A 644 41.70 1.93 31.83
C LEU A 644 42.06 1.37 33.22
N ILE A 645 41.20 0.54 33.79
CA ILE A 645 41.44 -0.14 35.06
C ILE A 645 41.62 -1.63 34.79
N ILE A 646 42.73 -2.20 35.27
CA ILE A 646 43.02 -3.64 35.22
C ILE A 646 42.74 -4.22 36.60
N ASP A 647 41.75 -5.11 36.70
CA ASP A 647 41.26 -5.67 37.95
C ASP A 647 41.63 -7.16 38.11
N GLY A 648 42.65 -7.42 38.92
CA GLY A 648 43.10 -8.77 39.31
C GLY A 648 43.76 -9.63 38.23
N GLY A 649 43.72 -9.23 36.95
CA GLY A 649 44.30 -9.99 35.83
C GLY A 649 45.61 -9.41 35.30
N ALA A 650 45.89 -9.59 34.00
CA ALA A 650 47.15 -9.19 33.39
C ALA A 650 46.98 -8.38 32.10
N VAL A 651 47.93 -7.48 31.86
CA VAL A 651 48.14 -6.83 30.55
C VAL A 651 49.22 -7.58 29.78
N THR A 652 48.90 -8.00 28.56
CA THR A 652 49.84 -8.68 27.64
C THR A 652 49.85 -7.98 26.28
N GLY A 653 50.95 -8.06 25.54
CA GLY A 653 51.13 -7.31 24.29
C GLY A 653 51.49 -5.84 24.52
N SER A 654 51.68 -5.09 23.44
CA SER A 654 52.02 -3.65 23.49
C SER A 654 50.95 -2.82 22.78
N THR A 655 50.52 -1.73 23.41
CA THR A 655 49.39 -0.89 22.96
C THR A 655 49.82 0.56 22.83
N GLY A 656 49.44 1.20 21.73
CA GLY A 656 49.60 2.65 21.57
C GLY A 656 48.50 3.39 22.35
N LEU A 657 48.87 4.22 23.32
CA LEU A 657 47.97 5.16 23.97
C LEU A 657 47.91 6.45 23.14
N ARG A 658 46.77 6.69 22.49
CA ARG A 658 46.52 7.92 21.73
C ARG A 658 45.77 8.92 22.60
N ILE A 659 46.44 10.00 22.97
CA ILE A 659 45.88 11.01 23.87
C ILE A 659 45.30 12.17 23.06
N MET A 660 44.00 12.39 23.20
CA MET A 660 43.26 13.47 22.56
C MET A 660 43.02 14.57 23.61
N ASN A 661 43.53 15.78 23.35
CA ASN A 661 43.33 16.87 24.31
C ASN A 661 41.86 17.33 24.31
N ALA A 662 41.17 17.15 25.43
CA ALA A 662 39.79 17.56 25.63
C ALA A 662 39.74 18.85 26.46
N ALA A 663 40.01 19.98 25.82
CA ALA A 663 39.99 21.33 26.41
C ALA A 663 40.97 21.55 27.59
N GLY A 664 42.11 20.85 27.60
CA GLY A 664 43.21 21.11 28.53
C GLY A 664 44.02 22.34 28.13
N THR A 665 44.51 23.09 29.13
CA THR A 665 45.34 24.29 28.94
C THR A 665 46.83 24.04 29.14
N GLY A 666 47.23 22.86 29.64
CA GLY A 666 48.58 22.55 30.07
C GLY A 666 48.86 23.03 31.49
N ALA A 667 49.57 22.22 32.30
CA ALA A 667 50.12 22.56 33.61
C ALA A 667 51.22 21.56 34.04
N LEU A 668 51.98 21.90 35.08
CA LEU A 668 52.96 21.00 35.71
C LEU A 668 52.25 19.95 36.58
N THR A 669 52.60 18.68 36.42
CA THR A 669 52.16 17.58 37.29
C THR A 669 53.15 17.35 38.42
N THR A 670 52.68 16.96 39.60
CA THR A 670 53.54 16.52 40.71
C THR A 670 53.74 15.00 40.67
N GLN A 671 52.67 14.23 40.43
CA GLN A 671 52.70 12.77 40.34
C GLN A 671 52.46 12.28 38.91
N GLY A 672 51.59 12.97 38.17
CA GLY A 672 51.14 12.67 36.82
C GLY A 672 49.63 12.46 36.72
N ILE A 673 49.07 12.62 35.52
CA ILE A 673 47.66 12.33 35.19
C ILE A 673 47.48 10.81 35.05
N PRO A 674 46.66 10.13 35.86
CA PRO A 674 46.52 8.67 35.83
C PRO A 674 45.69 8.18 34.65
N LEU A 675 46.30 7.39 33.75
CA LEU A 675 45.64 6.84 32.56
C LEU A 675 45.28 5.35 32.70
N VAL A 676 46.20 4.55 33.23
CA VAL A 676 46.01 3.11 33.44
C VAL A 676 46.29 2.76 34.88
N GLN A 677 45.40 2.01 35.53
CA GLN A 677 45.51 1.61 36.93
C GLN A 677 45.48 0.10 37.10
N ALA A 678 46.35 -0.44 37.94
CA ALA A 678 46.31 -1.84 38.36
C ALA A 678 45.70 -1.95 39.76
N VAL A 679 44.61 -2.71 39.89
CA VAL A 679 43.93 -2.96 41.17
C VAL A 679 43.83 -4.45 41.46
N ASN A 680 43.58 -4.79 42.73
CA ASN A 680 43.38 -6.16 43.21
C ASN A 680 44.47 -7.17 42.79
N GLY A 681 45.72 -6.72 42.67
CA GLY A 681 46.86 -7.57 42.33
C GLY A 681 47.11 -7.75 40.83
N ALA A 682 46.51 -6.91 39.98
CA ALA A 682 46.76 -6.91 38.55
C ALA A 682 48.25 -6.69 38.20
N SER A 683 48.68 -7.28 37.08
CA SER A 683 50.06 -7.16 36.58
C SER A 683 50.12 -6.44 35.23
N ILE A 684 51.00 -5.45 35.12
CA ILE A 684 51.21 -4.64 33.90
C ILE A 684 52.72 -4.62 33.60
N SER A 685 53.12 -5.08 32.41
CA SER A 685 54.53 -5.06 31.99
C SER A 685 55.00 -3.63 31.66
N ALA A 686 56.31 -3.39 31.76
CA ALA A 686 56.90 -2.07 31.52
C ALA A 686 56.83 -1.61 30.06
N ASP A 687 56.56 -2.51 29.11
CA ASP A 687 56.42 -2.27 27.67
C ASP A 687 54.96 -2.38 27.18
N ALA A 688 54.01 -2.53 28.11
CA ALA A 688 52.59 -2.70 27.81
C ALA A 688 51.98 -1.51 27.05
N PHE A 689 52.47 -0.29 27.32
CA PHE A 689 51.94 0.94 26.77
C PHE A 689 53.04 1.88 26.27
N HIS A 690 52.77 2.58 25.17
CA HIS A 690 53.61 3.65 24.63
C HIS A 690 52.74 4.77 24.05
N LEU A 691 53.28 5.98 23.87
CA LEU A 691 52.52 7.06 23.22
C LEU A 691 52.34 6.77 21.72
N ASP A 692 51.11 6.89 21.25
CA ASP A 692 50.77 6.74 19.84
C ASP A 692 50.99 8.05 19.07
N ALA A 693 51.49 7.94 17.83
CA ALA A 693 51.85 9.09 16.99
C ALA A 693 50.67 9.98 16.59
N GLY A 694 49.44 9.48 16.66
CA GLY A 694 48.23 10.24 16.42
C GLY A 694 47.75 11.08 17.63
N SER A 695 48.52 11.12 18.73
CA SER A 695 48.17 11.92 19.91
C SER A 695 48.25 13.43 19.62
N THR A 696 47.44 14.22 20.32
CA THR A 696 47.50 15.67 20.25
C THR A 696 48.85 16.18 20.77
N GLY A 697 49.59 16.91 19.93
CA GLY A 697 50.90 17.46 20.30
C GLY A 697 52.04 16.45 20.28
N PHE A 698 51.88 15.27 19.68
CA PHE A 698 52.93 14.24 19.62
C PHE A 698 54.23 14.74 18.97
N ARG A 699 55.36 14.46 19.62
CA ARG A 699 56.71 14.77 19.14
C ARG A 699 57.50 13.48 19.01
N SER A 700 57.77 13.06 17.77
CA SER A 700 58.48 11.82 17.48
C SER A 700 59.94 11.82 17.97
N THR A 701 60.58 12.98 18.04
CA THR A 701 61.99 13.11 18.47
C THR A 701 62.22 12.79 19.94
N SER A 702 61.22 13.06 20.77
CA SER A 702 61.28 12.94 22.24
C SER A 702 60.30 11.89 22.77
N ASN A 703 59.39 11.39 21.93
CA ASN A 703 58.28 10.52 22.32
C ASN A 703 57.44 11.15 23.45
N THR A 704 57.02 12.40 23.25
CA THR A 704 56.29 13.24 24.22
C THR A 704 55.09 13.94 23.58
N LEU A 705 54.23 14.55 24.40
CA LEU A 705 53.15 15.42 23.96
C LEU A 705 53.45 16.87 24.37
N GLY A 706 53.66 17.77 23.40
CA GLY A 706 53.85 19.20 23.65
C GLY A 706 52.54 19.97 23.59
N TRP A 707 52.17 20.65 24.68
CA TRP A 707 50.96 21.47 24.75
C TRP A 707 51.17 22.72 25.61
N ASN A 708 50.95 23.92 25.04
CA ASN A 708 51.03 25.21 25.72
C ASN A 708 52.28 25.45 26.60
N GLY A 709 53.45 25.02 26.12
CA GLY A 709 54.73 25.20 26.83
C GLY A 709 55.07 24.11 27.86
N TYR A 710 54.18 23.13 28.02
CA TYR A 710 54.42 21.93 28.80
C TYR A 710 54.70 20.75 27.87
N GLU A 711 55.61 19.88 28.30
CA GLU A 711 55.92 18.63 27.64
C GLU A 711 55.50 17.48 28.54
N TYR A 712 54.61 16.61 28.05
CA TYR A 712 54.07 15.46 28.76
C TYR A 712 54.76 14.17 28.32
N PHE A 713 55.14 13.35 29.30
CA PHE A 713 55.82 12.08 29.16
C PHE A 713 54.93 10.97 29.74
N LEU A 714 54.80 9.85 29.03
CA LEU A 714 54.14 8.67 29.55
C LEU A 714 55.14 7.84 30.36
N LEU A 715 54.89 7.68 31.67
CA LEU A 715 55.75 6.90 32.57
C LEU A 715 54.93 5.93 33.44
N GLN A 716 55.43 4.70 33.57
CA GLN A 716 54.97 3.77 34.59
C GLN A 716 55.49 4.21 35.96
N GLY A 717 54.62 4.20 36.98
CA GLY A 717 54.91 4.68 38.33
C GLY A 717 54.81 6.20 38.51
N GLY A 718 54.73 6.98 37.43
CA GLY A 718 54.72 8.45 37.48
C GLY A 718 55.92 9.05 38.22
N ALA A 719 55.76 10.27 38.74
CA ALA A 719 56.76 10.94 39.58
C ALA A 719 56.54 10.60 41.06
N GLY A 720 56.55 9.30 41.40
CA GLY A 720 56.31 8.80 42.76
C GLY A 720 54.86 8.37 43.05
N GLY A 721 54.11 8.00 42.01
CA GLY A 721 52.80 7.36 42.08
C GLY A 721 52.89 5.85 42.33
N VAL A 722 51.81 5.12 42.03
CA VAL A 722 51.73 3.66 42.21
C VAL A 722 52.59 2.98 41.14
N ALA A 723 53.54 2.15 41.55
CA ALA A 723 54.58 1.58 40.66
C ALA A 723 54.05 0.80 39.45
N SER A 724 52.85 0.22 39.53
CA SER A 724 52.22 -0.53 38.45
C SER A 724 51.40 0.33 37.48
N ASP A 725 51.02 1.54 37.88
CA ASP A 725 50.10 2.42 37.15
C ASP A 725 50.85 3.26 36.11
N TRP A 726 50.13 3.75 35.09
CA TRP A 726 50.69 4.58 34.02
C TRP A 726 50.14 6.00 34.06
N TYR A 727 51.04 6.97 34.00
CA TYR A 727 50.73 8.39 34.15
C TYR A 727 51.31 9.23 33.01
N LEU A 728 50.62 10.33 32.65
CA LEU A 728 51.25 11.45 31.95
C LEU A 728 51.86 12.42 32.97
N THR A 729 53.18 12.48 33.04
CA THR A 729 53.89 13.51 33.83
C THR A 729 54.31 14.66 32.93
N SER A 730 54.40 15.88 33.44
CA SER A 730 54.81 17.03 32.65
C SER A 730 56.05 17.74 33.18
N ALA A 731 56.81 18.31 32.26
CA ALA A 731 57.87 19.27 32.51
C ALA A 731 57.59 20.58 31.78
N TYR A 732 58.00 21.70 32.36
CA TYR A 732 57.95 22.99 31.68
C TYR A 732 59.25 23.19 30.90
N LEU A 733 59.14 23.40 29.59
CA LEU A 733 60.26 23.80 28.76
C LEU A 733 60.08 25.27 28.38
N PRO A 734 60.89 26.21 28.91
CA PRO A 734 60.88 27.56 28.39
C PRO A 734 61.30 27.53 26.92
N ALA A 735 60.61 28.30 26.06
CA ALA A 735 61.02 28.51 24.68
C ALA A 735 62.50 28.95 24.66
N GLU A 736 63.31 28.34 23.79
CA GLU A 736 64.72 28.74 23.62
C GLU A 736 64.79 30.24 23.32
N GLY A 737 65.14 31.01 24.35
CA GLY A 737 65.47 32.42 24.21
C GLY A 737 66.85 32.50 23.58
N GLY A 738 66.89 32.92 22.31
CA GLY A 738 68.12 33.42 21.69
C GLY A 738 68.70 34.54 22.55
N THR A 739 69.88 34.31 23.10
CA THR A 739 70.62 35.30 23.87
C THR A 739 71.23 36.32 22.91
N THR A 740 70.63 37.52 22.87
CA THR A 740 71.34 38.72 22.44
C THR A 740 72.18 39.24 23.61
N GLU A 741 73.51 39.28 23.45
CA GLU A 741 74.36 40.18 24.21
C GLU A 741 75.26 40.99 23.23
N PRO A 742 75.41 42.33 23.39
CA PRO A 742 76.02 43.19 22.39
C PRO A 742 77.48 43.57 22.67
N GLY A 743 78.28 43.61 21.60
CA GLY A 743 79.22 44.72 21.33
C GLY A 743 80.67 44.60 21.81
N GLY A 744 81.60 44.45 20.85
CA GLY A 744 83.02 44.73 21.02
C GLY A 744 83.80 44.49 19.73
N GLY A 745 83.97 45.53 18.91
CA GLY A 745 84.69 45.44 17.63
C GLY A 745 86.21 45.56 17.76
N GLU A 746 86.94 45.09 16.74
CA GLU A 746 87.89 45.87 15.94
C GLU A 746 88.70 45.00 14.95
N THR A 747 88.95 45.58 13.77
CA THR A 747 89.98 45.29 12.74
C THR A 747 89.80 44.17 11.68
N LEU A 748 89.46 44.63 10.46
CA LEU A 748 89.82 44.09 9.12
C LEU A 748 91.29 44.47 8.77
N PRO A 749 91.97 44.07 7.65
CA PRO A 749 91.57 43.37 6.38
C PRO A 749 92.68 42.37 5.84
N PRO A 750 92.91 42.14 4.51
CA PRO A 750 92.09 41.57 3.41
C PRO A 750 92.79 40.47 2.54
N GLY A 751 92.03 39.85 1.62
CA GLY A 751 92.50 39.27 0.33
C GLY A 751 92.37 37.73 0.24
N SER A 752 91.98 37.07 -0.85
CA SER A 752 91.88 37.36 -2.31
C SER A 752 91.25 36.10 -2.97
N GLY A 753 90.46 36.05 -4.06
CA GLY A 753 89.97 36.99 -5.10
C GLY A 753 88.60 36.49 -5.63
N SER A 754 87.76 37.27 -6.32
CA SER A 754 87.84 37.74 -7.73
C SER A 754 88.14 36.59 -8.71
N GLU A 755 87.24 36.17 -9.61
CA GLU A 755 86.57 36.98 -10.64
C GLU A 755 85.10 36.59 -10.95
N THR A 756 84.32 37.61 -11.34
CA THR A 756 83.19 37.58 -12.31
C THR A 756 83.34 38.87 -13.14
N PRO A 757 83.11 38.92 -14.48
CA PRO A 757 81.76 39.17 -15.06
C PRO A 757 81.65 38.73 -16.58
N PRO A 758 80.67 39.15 -17.43
CA PRO A 758 79.43 39.95 -17.27
C PRO A 758 78.16 39.22 -17.81
N GLY A 759 76.91 39.62 -17.62
CA GLY A 759 76.25 40.83 -17.12
C GLY A 759 74.87 41.01 -17.80
N SER A 760 74.03 41.86 -17.20
CA SER A 760 72.69 42.35 -17.61
C SER A 760 71.47 41.51 -17.16
N GLY A 761 70.51 42.03 -16.39
CA GLY A 761 70.34 43.36 -15.82
C GLY A 761 69.03 43.45 -15.01
N THR A 762 69.13 44.09 -13.84
CA THR A 762 68.16 44.94 -13.12
C THR A 762 66.66 44.67 -13.21
N GLU A 763 66.00 44.50 -12.04
CA GLU A 763 64.98 45.43 -11.50
C GLU A 763 64.74 45.24 -9.97
N THR A 764 64.53 46.36 -9.27
CA THR A 764 63.89 46.57 -7.95
C THR A 764 63.14 47.92 -8.03
N PRO A 765 62.22 48.28 -7.11
CA PRO A 765 60.92 47.68 -6.75
C PRO A 765 59.77 48.74 -6.84
N PRO A 766 58.50 48.36 -6.59
CA PRO A 766 57.80 48.88 -5.38
C PRO A 766 56.99 47.74 -4.72
N GLY A 767 56.72 47.67 -3.42
CA GLY A 767 56.38 48.70 -2.45
C GLY A 767 55.04 48.31 -1.80
N SER A 768 55.10 47.95 -0.51
CA SER A 768 54.05 47.94 0.53
C SER A 768 52.63 47.40 0.24
N GLY A 769 52.17 46.49 1.11
CA GLY A 769 50.75 46.30 1.34
C GLY A 769 50.39 45.18 2.33
N THR A 770 50.67 45.38 3.62
CA THR A 770 50.00 44.67 4.72
C THR A 770 49.20 45.67 5.57
N GLU A 771 48.05 45.19 6.08
CA GLU A 771 47.22 45.69 7.20
C GLU A 771 46.21 46.85 6.96
N THR A 772 44.90 46.47 7.03
CA THR A 772 43.73 46.97 7.82
C THR A 772 43.61 48.46 8.31
N PRO A 773 42.49 48.91 8.93
CA PRO A 773 41.07 49.18 8.55
C PRO A 773 40.74 50.73 8.63
N PRO A 774 39.51 51.27 8.42
CA PRO A 774 38.35 51.29 9.39
C PRO A 774 36.96 51.28 8.68
N GLY A 775 35.80 50.88 9.23
CA GLY A 775 35.10 51.33 10.43
C GLY A 775 33.63 51.67 10.10
N SER A 776 32.69 50.98 10.77
CA SER A 776 31.27 51.28 11.11
C SER A 776 30.43 52.32 10.32
N GLY A 777 29.20 51.94 9.95
CA GLY A 777 28.09 52.87 9.69
C GLY A 777 26.75 52.18 9.37
N THR A 778 25.76 52.44 10.21
CA THR A 778 24.37 51.90 10.32
C THR A 778 23.33 52.55 9.38
N GLU A 779 22.31 51.75 9.01
CA GLU A 779 20.85 52.02 8.85
C GLU A 779 20.33 53.33 8.23
N THR A 780 19.57 53.28 7.11
CA THR A 780 18.08 53.48 7.01
C THR A 780 17.58 53.62 5.52
N PRO A 781 16.27 53.36 5.22
CA PRO A 781 15.68 52.98 3.91
C PRO A 781 14.94 54.18 3.25
N PRO A 782 13.85 54.09 2.40
CA PRO A 782 13.30 53.08 1.47
C PRO A 782 12.99 53.67 0.04
N GLY A 783 12.39 52.91 -0.89
CA GLY A 783 11.80 53.52 -2.10
C GLY A 783 11.01 52.57 -3.02
N SER A 784 9.68 52.66 -2.94
CA SER A 784 8.64 51.99 -3.72
C SER A 784 8.59 52.34 -5.22
N GLY A 785 8.06 51.43 -6.05
CA GLY A 785 7.54 51.75 -7.39
C GLY A 785 6.51 50.73 -7.89
N ILE A 786 5.26 51.18 -8.05
CA ILE A 786 4.06 50.48 -8.53
C ILE A 786 3.85 50.74 -10.05
N GLU A 787 3.43 49.68 -10.74
CA GLU A 787 2.61 49.50 -11.97
C GLU A 787 2.65 50.42 -13.22
N THR A 788 2.69 49.79 -14.41
CA THR A 788 1.57 49.73 -15.41
C THR A 788 1.90 48.85 -16.66
N PRO A 789 0.96 48.03 -17.19
CA PRO A 789 0.98 47.35 -18.52
C PRO A 789 0.03 48.09 -19.53
N PRO A 790 -0.37 47.62 -20.74
CA PRO A 790 0.07 46.57 -21.70
C PRO A 790 0.13 47.03 -23.21
N GLY A 791 0.49 46.12 -24.13
CA GLY A 791 0.17 46.18 -25.58
C GLY A 791 0.94 45.08 -26.35
N SER A 792 0.53 44.48 -27.47
CA SER A 792 -0.72 44.27 -28.20
C SER A 792 -0.35 43.42 -29.45
N CYS A 793 -1.17 42.42 -29.80
CA CYS A 793 -1.13 41.44 -30.90
C CYS A 793 -0.37 41.75 -32.22
N SER A 794 0.23 40.72 -32.87
CA SER A 794 -0.24 40.14 -34.17
C SER A 794 0.75 39.12 -34.76
N GLU A 795 0.22 38.08 -35.40
CA GLU A 795 0.87 36.90 -36.01
C GLU A 795 1.62 37.16 -37.34
N THR A 796 2.57 36.27 -37.71
CA THR A 796 2.61 35.51 -39.01
C THR A 796 3.79 34.49 -39.07
N PRO A 797 3.74 33.44 -39.95
CA PRO A 797 4.26 32.07 -39.70
C PRO A 797 5.48 31.63 -40.59
N PRO A 798 5.73 30.31 -40.81
CA PRO A 798 6.95 29.58 -40.45
C PRO A 798 8.08 29.58 -41.51
N GLY A 799 9.33 29.54 -41.04
CA GLY A 799 10.52 29.41 -41.88
C GLY A 799 11.01 27.97 -42.02
N SER A 800 10.92 27.46 -43.24
CA SER A 800 11.41 26.17 -43.77
C SER A 800 12.92 25.94 -43.61
N GLY A 801 13.32 24.71 -43.28
CA GLY A 801 14.72 24.27 -43.35
C GLY A 801 14.88 22.76 -43.16
N THR A 802 14.61 22.03 -44.24
CA THR A 802 15.06 20.68 -44.66
C THR A 802 15.90 19.81 -43.72
N GLU A 803 15.43 18.57 -43.54
CA GLU A 803 16.17 17.41 -43.05
C GLU A 803 17.37 17.03 -43.93
N THR A 804 18.38 16.43 -43.27
CA THR A 804 19.36 15.52 -43.89
C THR A 804 19.29 14.15 -43.17
N PRO A 805 19.05 13.03 -43.90
CA PRO A 805 19.05 11.67 -43.36
C PRO A 805 20.48 11.06 -43.27
N PRO A 806 20.65 9.86 -42.66
CA PRO A 806 21.75 9.54 -41.75
C PRO A 806 23.01 8.98 -42.44
N GLY A 807 24.17 9.29 -41.86
CA GLY A 807 25.45 8.67 -42.22
C GLY A 807 25.60 7.28 -41.63
N SER A 808 25.60 6.28 -42.50
CA SER A 808 25.84 4.86 -42.25
C SER A 808 27.29 4.58 -41.87
N GLY A 809 27.49 3.88 -40.74
CA GLY A 809 28.72 3.19 -40.40
C GLY A 809 28.41 1.94 -39.60
N THR A 810 28.34 0.79 -40.26
CA THR A 810 28.36 -0.55 -39.67
C THR A 810 29.76 -1.12 -39.78
N GLU A 811 30.29 -1.67 -38.68
CA GLU A 811 30.99 -2.97 -38.54
C GLU A 811 31.50 -3.14 -37.08
N THR A 812 30.77 -3.97 -36.33
CA THR A 812 31.16 -5.07 -35.39
C THR A 812 32.13 -4.90 -34.18
N PRO A 813 31.96 -5.72 -33.09
CA PRO A 813 32.20 -5.35 -31.68
C PRO A 813 33.52 -5.87 -31.07
N PRO A 814 33.96 -5.28 -29.94
CA PRO A 814 34.51 -6.09 -28.86
C PRO A 814 34.13 -5.64 -27.43
N GLY A 815 33.82 -6.64 -26.59
CA GLY A 815 34.26 -6.68 -25.20
C GLY A 815 33.34 -6.10 -24.12
N SER A 816 32.72 -7.00 -23.35
CA SER A 816 32.13 -6.74 -22.04
C SER A 816 33.17 -6.16 -21.06
N GLY A 817 32.96 -4.92 -20.63
CA GLY A 817 33.62 -4.31 -19.49
C GLY A 817 32.59 -3.51 -18.71
N THR A 818 32.13 -4.06 -17.59
CA THR A 818 31.35 -3.35 -16.58
C THR A 818 32.25 -2.35 -15.87
N GLU A 819 32.10 -1.06 -16.17
CA GLU A 819 32.58 0.01 -15.31
C GLU A 819 31.43 0.47 -14.39
N THR A 820 31.68 0.30 -13.09
CA THR A 820 30.90 0.79 -11.95
C THR A 820 31.02 2.32 -11.84
N PRO A 821 29.92 3.07 -11.63
CA PRO A 821 30.01 4.49 -11.33
C PRO A 821 30.62 4.75 -9.94
N PRO A 822 31.34 5.88 -9.74
CA PRO A 822 32.04 6.19 -8.49
C PRO A 822 31.08 6.52 -7.35
N GLY A 823 31.39 6.02 -6.16
CA GLY A 823 30.67 6.30 -4.92
C GLY A 823 30.78 7.76 -4.46
N SER A 824 29.66 8.28 -3.98
CA SER A 824 29.59 9.53 -3.19
C SER A 824 29.17 9.17 -1.77
N GLY A 825 30.17 9.08 -0.88
CA GLY A 825 29.95 9.15 0.56
C GLY A 825 29.69 10.58 1.00
N GLY A 826 28.67 10.78 1.83
CA GLY A 826 28.34 12.03 2.49
C GLY A 826 27.20 11.79 3.49
N THR A 827 27.50 11.91 4.78
CA THR A 827 26.58 11.83 5.93
C THR A 827 25.44 12.85 5.87
N PRO A 828 24.32 12.63 6.60
CA PRO A 828 23.94 13.66 7.59
C PRO A 828 23.33 13.11 8.90
N GLY A 829 23.73 13.70 10.02
CA GLY A 829 22.99 13.64 11.28
C GLY A 829 21.80 14.62 11.33
N SER A 830 20.79 14.21 12.11
CA SER A 830 19.62 14.94 12.66
C SER A 830 18.60 15.65 11.73
N ALA A 831 17.45 14.96 11.51
CA ALA A 831 16.03 15.34 11.20
C ALA A 831 15.70 16.42 10.13
N PRO A 832 14.64 16.34 9.27
CA PRO A 832 13.33 15.65 9.37
C PRO A 832 13.03 14.69 8.18
N GLY A 833 11.84 14.06 8.16
CA GLY A 833 11.42 12.93 7.30
C GLY A 833 11.95 12.90 5.85
N ASN A 834 12.33 11.71 5.38
CA ASN A 834 12.77 11.45 4.00
C ASN A 834 11.83 12.13 2.99
N ILE A 835 12.25 13.28 2.46
CA ILE A 835 11.57 13.94 1.35
C ILE A 835 11.95 13.15 0.11
N GLN A 836 11.06 12.24 -0.33
CA GLN A 836 11.18 11.70 -1.67
C GLN A 836 11.17 12.86 -2.67
N ASN A 837 12.15 12.89 -3.58
CA ASN A 837 12.13 13.80 -4.71
C ASN A 837 10.99 13.40 -5.67
N ILE A 838 9.84 14.04 -5.53
CA ILE A 838 8.66 13.78 -6.36
C ILE A 838 8.60 14.81 -7.49
N SER A 839 8.42 14.34 -8.72
CA SER A 839 8.35 15.22 -9.88
C SER A 839 7.08 16.09 -9.89
N PRO A 840 7.16 17.39 -10.23
CA PRO A 840 6.00 18.28 -10.28
C PRO A 840 4.98 17.89 -11.37
N GLU A 841 5.39 17.16 -12.41
CA GLU A 841 4.53 16.64 -13.48
C GLU A 841 3.47 15.68 -12.96
N THR A 842 3.82 14.89 -11.94
CA THR A 842 2.88 14.02 -11.22
C THR A 842 1.78 14.85 -10.57
N GLY A 843 2.15 15.98 -9.95
CA GLY A 843 1.21 16.93 -9.37
C GLY A 843 0.31 17.58 -10.41
N VAL A 844 0.83 17.92 -11.59
CA VAL A 844 0.01 18.47 -12.68
C VAL A 844 -1.01 17.44 -13.19
N HIS A 845 -0.59 16.19 -13.37
CA HIS A 845 -1.50 15.12 -13.83
C HIS A 845 -2.67 14.92 -12.85
N ILE A 846 -2.36 14.87 -11.55
CA ILE A 846 -3.36 14.74 -10.48
C ILE A 846 -4.26 15.99 -10.41
N GLY A 847 -3.68 17.19 -10.51
CA GLY A 847 -4.47 18.43 -10.54
C GLY A 847 -5.43 18.51 -11.74
N ASN A 848 -4.99 18.08 -12.93
CA ASN A 848 -5.85 18.00 -14.11
C ASN A 848 -7.03 17.03 -13.90
N GLN A 849 -6.80 15.89 -13.23
CA GLN A 849 -7.86 14.95 -12.87
C GLN A 849 -8.87 15.57 -11.89
N VAL A 850 -8.40 16.27 -10.85
CA VAL A 850 -9.28 16.96 -9.88
C VAL A 850 -10.14 18.02 -10.57
N VAL A 851 -9.56 18.80 -11.48
CA VAL A 851 -10.31 19.76 -12.30
C VAL A 851 -11.39 19.07 -13.14
N ALA A 852 -11.03 18.02 -13.88
CA ALA A 852 -11.95 17.35 -14.80
C ALA A 852 -13.17 16.75 -14.09
N THR A 853 -13.00 16.28 -12.85
CA THR A 853 -14.10 15.71 -12.05
C THR A 853 -15.04 16.75 -11.45
N ARG A 854 -14.62 18.02 -11.34
CA ARG A 854 -15.38 19.09 -10.66
C ARG A 854 -15.91 20.19 -11.59
N MET A 855 -15.26 20.43 -12.74
CA MET A 855 -15.48 21.61 -13.59
C MET A 855 -16.95 21.91 -13.94
N PHE A 856 -17.77 20.87 -14.17
CA PHE A 856 -19.18 21.03 -14.55
C PHE A 856 -20.17 20.52 -13.50
N ALA A 857 -19.69 20.17 -12.29
CA ALA A 857 -20.59 19.84 -11.19
C ALA A 857 -21.41 21.08 -10.78
N HIS A 858 -22.69 20.91 -10.47
CA HIS A 858 -23.57 22.01 -10.08
C HIS A 858 -24.74 21.57 -9.21
N ARG A 859 -25.35 22.56 -8.55
CA ARG A 859 -26.55 22.46 -7.72
C ARG A 859 -27.77 22.95 -8.50
N LEU A 860 -28.96 22.65 -8.00
CA LEU A 860 -30.19 23.25 -8.53
C LEU A 860 -30.13 24.78 -8.47
N ALA A 861 -29.61 25.32 -7.37
CA ALA A 861 -29.42 26.75 -7.13
C ALA A 861 -28.58 27.46 -8.22
N ASP A 862 -27.65 26.75 -8.84
CA ASP A 862 -26.75 27.27 -9.88
C ASP A 862 -27.44 27.36 -11.25
N ARG A 863 -28.64 26.76 -11.36
CA ARG A 863 -29.45 26.70 -12.57
C ARG A 863 -30.74 27.50 -12.45
N ALA A 864 -31.32 27.59 -11.25
CA ALA A 864 -32.57 28.29 -10.96
C ALA A 864 -32.33 29.53 -10.08
N THR A 865 -32.22 30.70 -10.71
CA THR A 865 -31.78 31.97 -10.10
C THR A 865 -32.81 32.66 -9.19
N ALA A 866 -34.08 32.81 -9.61
CA ALA A 866 -35.04 33.61 -8.83
C ALA A 866 -36.52 33.17 -8.95
N GLN A 867 -37.31 33.54 -7.95
CA GLN A 867 -38.78 33.35 -7.90
C GLN A 867 -39.51 34.61 -8.37
N SER A 868 -40.72 34.48 -8.94
CA SER A 868 -41.66 35.59 -9.07
C SER A 868 -42.42 35.82 -7.75
N SER A 869 -42.74 37.06 -7.38
CA SER A 869 -43.53 37.35 -6.17
C SER A 869 -44.90 36.66 -6.18
N ALA A 870 -45.41 36.34 -4.99
CA ALA A 870 -46.65 35.60 -4.74
C ALA A 870 -47.95 36.26 -5.28
N THR A 871 -47.84 37.42 -5.92
CA THR A 871 -48.96 38.21 -6.43
C THR A 871 -49.36 37.89 -7.88
N HIS A 872 -48.62 37.05 -8.60
CA HIS A 872 -49.02 36.61 -9.95
C HIS A 872 -49.91 35.35 -9.88
N ALA A 873 -51.12 35.46 -10.43
CA ALA A 873 -52.00 34.31 -10.66
C ALA A 873 -51.25 33.21 -11.43
N LEU A 874 -51.41 31.95 -11.01
CA LEU A 874 -50.83 30.78 -11.67
C LEU A 874 -51.20 30.79 -13.17
N SER A 875 -50.24 31.13 -14.04
CA SER A 875 -50.37 31.03 -15.51
C SER A 875 -50.88 29.64 -15.91
N THR A 876 -51.86 29.56 -16.81
CA THR A 876 -52.47 28.30 -17.27
C THR A 876 -51.44 27.30 -17.83
N ASN A 877 -50.32 27.80 -18.37
CA ASN A 877 -49.17 27.00 -18.79
C ASN A 877 -47.94 27.29 -17.92
N PRO A 878 -47.21 26.26 -17.45
CA PRO A 878 -45.98 26.45 -16.68
C PRO A 878 -44.86 26.97 -17.60
N SER A 879 -44.17 28.03 -17.19
CA SER A 879 -43.10 28.68 -17.97
C SER A 879 -41.94 27.72 -18.24
N ARG A 880 -41.24 27.92 -19.36
CA ARG A 880 -39.93 27.29 -19.63
C ARG A 880 -38.80 28.23 -19.26
N LEU A 881 -37.61 27.70 -18.98
CA LEU A 881 -36.42 28.46 -18.62
C LEU A 881 -35.26 28.11 -19.56
N VAL A 882 -34.59 29.14 -20.07
CA VAL A 882 -33.23 29.05 -20.64
C VAL A 882 -32.32 29.73 -19.65
N TRP A 883 -31.21 29.09 -19.33
CA TRP A 883 -30.28 29.59 -18.33
C TRP A 883 -28.85 29.46 -18.85
N ALA A 884 -27.99 30.34 -18.35
CA ALA A 884 -26.56 30.31 -18.57
C ALA A 884 -25.85 30.77 -17.31
N ARG A 885 -24.86 29.99 -16.87
CA ARG A 885 -23.99 30.29 -15.73
C ARG A 885 -22.53 30.33 -16.16
N THR A 886 -21.77 31.20 -15.54
CA THR A 886 -20.32 31.20 -15.62
C THR A 886 -19.73 31.22 -14.23
N GLU A 887 -18.68 30.44 -14.03
CA GLU A 887 -18.00 30.29 -12.75
C GLU A 887 -16.50 30.43 -12.95
N GLY A 888 -15.88 31.19 -12.04
CA GLY A 888 -14.43 31.26 -11.89
C GLY A 888 -14.06 30.83 -10.48
N ALA A 889 -13.14 29.87 -10.35
CA ALA A 889 -12.74 29.32 -9.06
C ALA A 889 -11.24 29.07 -9.00
N ARG A 890 -10.66 29.31 -7.82
CA ARG A 890 -9.28 28.95 -7.50
C ARG A 890 -9.24 28.04 -6.29
N HIS A 891 -8.49 26.95 -6.40
CA HIS A 891 -8.19 26.06 -5.28
C HIS A 891 -6.69 25.98 -5.07
N THR A 892 -6.25 26.07 -3.82
CA THR A 892 -4.83 26.07 -3.43
C THR A 892 -4.53 25.02 -2.37
N ASP A 893 -3.23 24.75 -2.22
CA ASP A 893 -2.66 23.89 -1.16
C ASP A 893 -3.08 22.42 -1.24
N LEU A 894 -3.49 21.93 -2.43
CA LEU A 894 -3.60 20.49 -2.68
C LEU A 894 -2.20 19.88 -2.63
N ARG A 895 -2.01 18.83 -1.83
CA ARG A 895 -0.71 18.18 -1.65
C ARG A 895 -0.75 16.72 -2.07
N LEU A 896 0.42 16.14 -2.36
CA LEU A 896 0.56 14.69 -2.47
C LEU A 896 0.81 14.07 -1.10
N THR A 897 0.39 12.83 -0.90
CA THR A 897 0.53 12.13 0.39
C THR A 897 1.99 11.72 0.63
N GLU A 898 2.75 11.54 -0.44
CA GLU A 898 4.11 11.00 -0.45
C GLU A 898 5.22 12.07 -0.33
N GLY A 899 4.91 13.38 -0.41
CA GLY A 899 5.95 14.43 -0.34
C GLY A 899 5.47 15.88 -0.55
N ALA A 900 6.41 16.84 -0.55
CA ALA A 900 6.17 18.29 -0.56
C ALA A 900 5.85 18.88 -1.96
N VAL A 901 4.89 18.28 -2.68
CA VAL A 901 4.37 18.87 -3.93
C VAL A 901 3.09 19.66 -3.63
N ASN A 902 3.10 20.96 -3.89
CA ASN A 902 1.91 21.82 -3.78
C ASN A 902 1.29 22.03 -5.16
N ILE A 903 -0.03 21.90 -5.25
CA ILE A 903 -0.80 21.97 -6.48
C ILE A 903 -1.89 23.03 -6.32
N ASP A 904 -1.87 24.00 -7.24
CA ASP A 904 -2.89 25.05 -7.36
C ASP A 904 -3.66 24.88 -8.68
N THR A 905 -4.96 25.16 -8.66
CA THR A 905 -5.81 25.09 -9.85
C THR A 905 -6.68 26.32 -9.99
N ASP A 906 -6.73 26.88 -11.20
CA ASP A 906 -7.62 27.97 -11.60
C ASP A 906 -8.57 27.46 -12.68
N THR A 907 -9.87 27.55 -12.48
CA THR A 907 -10.90 27.05 -13.40
C THR A 907 -11.82 28.18 -13.83
N ALA A 908 -12.15 28.22 -15.13
CA ALA A 908 -13.14 29.11 -15.71
C ALA A 908 -14.07 28.30 -16.61
N MET A 909 -15.38 28.47 -16.45
CA MET A 909 -16.36 27.68 -17.18
C MET A 909 -17.59 28.50 -17.56
N LEU A 910 -18.27 28.04 -18.61
CA LEU A 910 -19.58 28.47 -19.05
C LEU A 910 -20.44 27.23 -19.24
N GLN A 911 -21.64 27.23 -18.65
CA GLN A 911 -22.62 26.18 -18.84
C GLN A 911 -23.97 26.80 -19.14
N MET A 912 -24.73 26.20 -20.05
CA MET A 912 -26.04 26.67 -20.45
C MET A 912 -27.01 25.50 -20.60
N GLY A 913 -28.30 25.77 -20.47
CA GLY A 913 -29.32 24.75 -20.67
C GLY A 913 -30.71 25.35 -20.89
N ALA A 914 -31.63 24.47 -21.27
CA ALA A 914 -33.00 24.85 -21.59
C ALA A 914 -34.00 23.76 -21.17
N ASP A 915 -35.10 24.19 -20.55
CA ASP A 915 -36.23 23.34 -20.25
C ASP A 915 -36.95 22.95 -21.56
N LEU A 916 -36.93 21.66 -21.89
CA LEU A 916 -37.66 21.10 -23.03
C LEU A 916 -39.10 20.77 -22.65
N VAL A 917 -39.30 20.32 -21.42
CA VAL A 917 -40.60 19.91 -20.86
C VAL A 917 -40.86 20.71 -19.60
N SER A 918 -42.09 21.21 -19.46
CA SER A 918 -42.60 21.85 -18.24
C SER A 918 -44.05 21.40 -18.07
N LYS A 919 -44.35 20.67 -17.00
CA LYS A 919 -45.65 20.04 -16.77
C LYS A 919 -46.10 20.24 -15.33
N ARG A 920 -47.36 20.61 -15.11
CA ARG A 920 -47.93 20.70 -13.76
C ARG A 920 -48.05 19.32 -13.12
N ILE A 921 -47.79 19.26 -11.81
CA ILE A 921 -47.99 18.09 -10.97
C ILE A 921 -48.84 18.50 -9.78
N GLY A 922 -50.02 17.88 -9.63
CA GLY A 922 -50.99 18.27 -8.61
C GLY A 922 -51.56 19.67 -8.82
N GLN A 923 -52.05 20.30 -7.75
CA GLN A 923 -52.70 21.62 -7.83
C GLN A 923 -51.70 22.78 -7.93
N GLN A 924 -50.50 22.63 -7.35
CA GLN A 924 -49.52 23.72 -7.19
C GLN A 924 -48.11 23.38 -7.72
N GLY A 925 -47.80 22.12 -7.99
CA GLY A 925 -46.44 21.68 -8.33
C GLY A 925 -46.11 21.73 -9.83
N VAL A 926 -44.81 21.62 -10.14
CA VAL A 926 -44.29 21.58 -11.51
C VAL A 926 -43.13 20.60 -11.62
N LEU A 927 -43.04 19.90 -12.75
CA LEU A 927 -41.88 19.15 -13.21
C LEU A 927 -41.32 19.79 -14.46
N ARG A 928 -40.01 20.02 -14.45
CA ARG A 928 -39.23 20.54 -15.57
C ARG A 928 -38.20 19.49 -15.97
N ALA A 929 -37.97 19.32 -17.26
CA ALA A 929 -36.89 18.49 -17.77
C ALA A 929 -36.22 19.18 -18.96
N GLY A 930 -34.91 19.10 -19.06
CA GLY A 930 -34.13 19.87 -20.01
C GLY A 930 -32.79 19.23 -20.36
N VAL A 931 -32.10 19.92 -21.27
CA VAL A 931 -30.76 19.58 -21.72
C VAL A 931 -29.80 20.68 -21.33
N MET A 932 -28.53 20.34 -21.19
CA MET A 932 -27.47 21.27 -20.85
C MET A 932 -26.17 20.93 -21.57
N ALA A 933 -25.36 21.96 -21.81
CA ALA A 933 -24.02 21.84 -22.35
C ALA A 933 -23.09 22.84 -21.70
N GLY A 934 -21.80 22.49 -21.60
CA GLY A 934 -20.80 23.35 -21.00
C GLY A 934 -19.47 23.31 -21.74
N ALA A 935 -18.72 24.38 -21.61
CA ALA A 935 -17.33 24.50 -22.04
C ALA A 935 -16.53 25.21 -20.96
N GLY A 936 -15.30 24.78 -20.74
CA GLY A 936 -14.46 25.37 -19.71
C GLY A 936 -12.99 25.09 -19.93
N ASP A 937 -12.17 25.91 -19.30
CA ASP A 937 -10.74 25.76 -19.25
C ASP A 937 -10.24 25.84 -17.81
N ALA A 938 -9.10 25.21 -17.57
CA ALA A 938 -8.41 25.34 -16.31
C ALA A 938 -6.91 25.33 -16.50
N ARG A 939 -6.22 25.91 -15.53
CA ARG A 939 -4.77 25.89 -15.40
C ARG A 939 -4.41 25.21 -14.10
N THR A 940 -3.42 24.32 -14.17
CA THR A 940 -2.86 23.62 -13.02
C THR A 940 -1.42 24.06 -12.86
N HIS A 941 -1.00 24.38 -11.65
CA HIS A 941 0.39 24.68 -11.34
C HIS A 941 0.85 23.78 -10.20
N ALA A 942 1.90 23.00 -10.43
CA ALA A 942 2.50 22.16 -9.40
C ALA A 942 3.93 22.60 -9.13
N ARG A 943 4.27 22.77 -7.85
CA ARG A 943 5.60 23.10 -7.38
C ARG A 943 6.10 21.98 -6.47
N SER A 944 7.30 21.48 -6.75
CA SER A 944 7.99 20.50 -5.92
C SER A 944 9.32 21.05 -5.43
N THR A 945 9.66 20.80 -4.16
CA THR A 945 10.99 21.08 -3.61
C THR A 945 11.80 19.79 -3.66
N LEU A 946 12.77 19.72 -4.55
CA LEU A 946 13.67 18.58 -4.71
C LEU A 946 14.99 18.83 -4.00
N THR A 947 15.57 17.81 -3.38
CA THR A 947 16.91 17.86 -2.80
C THR A 947 17.94 17.39 -3.83
N HIS A 948 18.94 18.22 -4.16
CA HIS A 948 19.97 17.83 -5.13
C HIS A 948 20.87 16.69 -4.57
N PRO A 949 21.04 15.55 -5.27
CA PRO A 949 21.72 14.36 -4.74
C PRO A 949 23.21 14.55 -4.38
N GLY A 950 23.88 15.57 -4.90
CA GLY A 950 25.30 15.83 -4.63
C GLY A 950 25.61 17.00 -3.66
N THR A 951 24.67 17.92 -3.46
CA THR A 951 24.90 19.14 -2.66
C THR A 951 23.93 19.29 -1.49
N GLY A 952 22.85 18.49 -1.43
CA GLY A 952 21.82 18.60 -0.40
C GLY A 952 21.00 19.89 -0.47
N LEU A 953 21.24 20.76 -1.46
CA LEU A 953 20.51 22.02 -1.59
C LEU A 953 19.09 21.78 -2.13
N PRO A 954 18.07 22.43 -1.56
CA PRO A 954 16.72 22.39 -2.10
C PRO A 954 16.63 23.19 -3.40
N ILE A 955 16.04 22.60 -4.42
CA ILE A 955 15.75 23.19 -5.72
C ILE A 955 14.23 23.14 -5.90
N ASN A 956 13.61 24.30 -6.14
CA ASN A 956 12.20 24.35 -6.48
C ASN A 956 12.05 24.15 -8.00
N VAL A 957 11.28 23.15 -8.38
CA VAL A 957 10.91 22.88 -9.76
C VAL A 957 9.40 23.03 -9.92
N ASP A 958 9.00 23.54 -11.08
CA ASP A 958 7.61 23.84 -11.39
C ASP A 958 7.16 23.10 -12.66
N ALA A 959 5.91 22.65 -12.67
CA ALA A 959 5.24 22.19 -13.87
C ALA A 959 3.89 22.89 -14.04
N ARG A 960 3.44 23.02 -15.30
CA ARG A 960 2.18 23.67 -15.65
C ARG A 960 1.30 22.72 -16.44
N GLY A 961 0.00 22.74 -16.14
CA GLY A 961 -1.01 22.00 -16.88
C GLY A 961 -2.10 22.90 -17.41
N LYS A 962 -2.75 22.40 -18.47
CA LYS A 962 -3.96 23.00 -19.02
C LYS A 962 -5.00 21.91 -19.23
N VAL A 963 -6.23 22.19 -18.80
CA VAL A 963 -7.39 21.34 -19.09
C VAL A 963 -8.36 22.14 -19.95
N THR A 964 -8.87 21.54 -21.00
CA THR A 964 -9.96 22.11 -21.80
C THR A 964 -11.07 21.07 -21.91
N GLY A 965 -12.24 21.39 -21.36
CA GLY A 965 -13.36 20.48 -21.20
C GLY A 965 -14.61 20.93 -21.92
N TYR A 966 -15.38 19.96 -22.41
CA TYR A 966 -16.74 20.14 -22.91
C TYR A 966 -17.66 19.12 -22.24
N SER A 967 -18.87 19.52 -21.90
CA SER A 967 -19.88 18.63 -21.32
C SER A 967 -21.22 18.74 -22.05
N VAL A 968 -21.96 17.64 -22.05
CA VAL A 968 -23.35 17.55 -22.48
C VAL A 968 -24.13 16.71 -21.47
N GLY A 969 -25.36 17.10 -21.17
CA GLY A 969 -26.16 16.43 -20.15
C GLY A 969 -27.64 16.72 -20.22
N ILE A 970 -28.37 16.04 -19.34
CA ILE A 970 -29.82 16.15 -19.14
C ILE A 970 -30.10 16.40 -17.67
N TYR A 971 -31.22 17.07 -17.38
CA TYR A 971 -31.67 17.33 -16.02
C TYR A 971 -33.19 17.25 -15.89
N ALA A 972 -33.66 17.01 -14.67
CA ALA A 972 -35.07 17.07 -14.29
C ALA A 972 -35.24 17.64 -12.88
N THR A 973 -36.25 18.51 -12.70
CA THR A 973 -36.53 19.18 -11.42
C THR A 973 -38.02 19.16 -11.12
N ALA A 974 -38.37 18.73 -9.92
CA ALA A 974 -39.73 18.79 -9.40
C ALA A 974 -39.80 19.76 -8.22
N TYR A 975 -40.84 20.61 -8.21
CA TYR A 975 -41.18 21.48 -7.08
C TYR A 975 -42.60 21.19 -6.61
N ALA A 976 -42.79 21.14 -5.28
CA ALA A 976 -44.12 21.03 -4.66
C ALA A 976 -45.01 22.25 -4.95
N ASN A 977 -44.42 23.45 -5.04
CA ASN A 977 -45.12 24.69 -5.37
C ASN A 977 -44.33 25.52 -6.39
N ASP A 978 -44.89 25.76 -7.58
CA ASP A 978 -44.23 26.53 -8.65
C ASP A 978 -44.21 28.05 -8.38
N ALA A 979 -45.24 28.57 -7.70
CA ALA A 979 -45.42 30.00 -7.48
C ALA A 979 -44.50 30.53 -6.38
N THR A 980 -44.51 29.90 -5.20
CA THR A 980 -43.74 30.36 -4.03
C THR A 980 -42.41 29.62 -3.87
N ARG A 981 -42.25 28.45 -4.50
CA ARG A 981 -41.16 27.48 -4.23
C ARG A 981 -41.05 27.04 -2.77
N LEU A 982 -42.07 27.28 -1.94
CA LEU A 982 -42.16 26.69 -0.61
C LEU A 982 -42.47 25.19 -0.72
N GLY A 983 -42.01 24.43 0.28
CA GLY A 983 -42.15 22.97 0.34
C GLY A 983 -40.98 22.23 -0.30
N ALA A 984 -41.21 20.95 -0.60
CA ALA A 984 -40.18 20.04 -1.09
C ALA A 984 -39.80 20.33 -2.55
N TYR A 985 -38.53 20.12 -2.87
CA TYR A 985 -38.05 19.99 -4.24
C TYR A 985 -37.12 18.79 -4.39
N ALA A 986 -37.03 18.28 -5.61
CA ALA A 986 -36.05 17.27 -6.01
C ALA A 986 -35.46 17.67 -7.37
N ASP A 987 -34.16 17.51 -7.53
CA ASP A 987 -33.43 17.76 -8.77
C ASP A 987 -32.52 16.57 -9.07
N THR A 988 -32.38 16.24 -10.35
CA THR A 988 -31.43 15.24 -10.80
C THR A 988 -30.86 15.62 -12.15
N TRP A 989 -29.60 15.29 -12.37
CA TRP A 989 -28.94 15.52 -13.64
C TRP A 989 -27.88 14.46 -13.91
N MET A 990 -27.62 14.23 -15.20
CA MET A 990 -26.56 13.34 -15.68
C MET A 990 -25.84 14.02 -16.83
N GLN A 991 -24.51 13.92 -16.85
CA GLN A 991 -23.70 14.52 -17.91
C GLN A 991 -22.48 13.68 -18.25
N PHE A 992 -22.09 13.78 -19.53
CA PHE A 992 -20.84 13.28 -20.05
C PHE A 992 -19.90 14.46 -20.32
N GLY A 993 -18.66 14.34 -19.85
CA GLY A 993 -17.59 15.33 -20.07
C GLY A 993 -16.44 14.73 -20.86
N ARG A 994 -15.87 15.51 -21.79
CA ARG A 994 -14.66 15.15 -22.53
C ARG A 994 -13.63 16.26 -22.40
N TYR A 995 -12.40 15.89 -22.05
CA TYR A 995 -11.33 16.82 -21.73
C TYR A 995 -10.08 16.52 -22.56
N THR A 996 -9.37 17.59 -22.91
CA THR A 996 -7.99 17.54 -23.41
C THR A 996 -7.10 18.12 -22.32
N ASN A 997 -6.12 17.33 -21.89
CA ASN A 997 -5.19 17.67 -20.82
C ASN A 997 -3.80 17.84 -21.40
N GLU A 998 -3.07 18.79 -20.87
CA GLU A 998 -1.70 19.10 -21.25
C GLU A 998 -0.84 19.24 -19.99
N ILE A 999 0.41 18.77 -20.08
CA ILE A 999 1.46 18.91 -19.08
C ILE A 999 2.65 19.53 -19.79
N ASN A 1000 3.21 20.60 -19.24
CA ASN A 1000 4.41 21.27 -19.73
C ASN A 1000 5.38 21.50 -18.58
N SER A 1001 6.61 21.03 -18.74
CA SER A 1001 7.71 21.22 -17.79
C SER A 1001 9.07 21.21 -18.50
N GLU A 1002 10.15 21.28 -17.73
CA GLU A 1002 11.52 21.16 -18.24
C GLU A 1002 11.82 19.76 -18.79
N LEU A 1003 11.05 18.73 -18.41
CA LEU A 1003 11.16 17.37 -18.95
C LEU A 1003 10.44 17.20 -20.31
N GLY A 1004 9.71 18.22 -20.76
CA GLY A 1004 8.99 18.24 -22.04
C GLY A 1004 7.48 18.44 -21.88
N SER A 1005 6.74 18.17 -22.96
CA SER A 1005 5.29 18.33 -23.01
C SER A 1005 4.57 17.01 -23.26
N ALA A 1006 3.46 16.77 -22.57
CA ALA A 1006 2.55 15.65 -22.85
C ALA A 1006 1.12 16.14 -23.05
N ARG A 1007 0.40 15.51 -23.99
CA ARG A 1007 -1.01 15.77 -24.24
C ARG A 1007 -1.80 14.46 -24.22
N TYR A 1008 -2.90 14.43 -23.49
CA TYR A 1008 -3.72 13.23 -23.32
C TYR A 1008 -5.20 13.59 -23.19
N ARG A 1009 -6.08 12.63 -23.46
CA ARG A 1009 -7.54 12.81 -23.38
C ARG A 1009 -8.09 12.14 -22.12
N SER A 1010 -9.10 12.76 -21.51
CA SER A 1010 -9.88 12.16 -20.43
C SER A 1010 -11.37 12.40 -20.60
N ASN A 1011 -12.18 11.65 -19.88
CA ASN A 1011 -13.63 11.66 -19.96
C ASN A 1011 -14.26 11.36 -18.60
N THR A 1012 -15.44 11.94 -18.37
CA THR A 1012 -16.21 11.76 -17.14
C THR A 1012 -17.65 11.40 -17.42
N TRP A 1013 -18.20 10.49 -16.62
CA TRP A 1013 -19.63 10.31 -16.45
C TRP A 1013 -20.01 10.77 -15.04
N THR A 1014 -20.89 11.76 -14.93
CA THR A 1014 -21.35 12.27 -13.63
C THR A 1014 -22.88 12.25 -13.56
N ALA A 1015 -23.41 11.73 -12.47
CA ALA A 1015 -24.83 11.76 -12.14
C ALA A 1015 -25.05 12.30 -10.74
N SER A 1016 -26.10 13.10 -10.54
CA SER A 1016 -26.43 13.70 -9.25
C SER A 1016 -27.92 13.67 -8.94
N VAL A 1017 -28.22 13.59 -7.65
CA VAL A 1017 -29.56 13.78 -7.07
C VAL A 1017 -29.44 14.79 -5.94
N GLU A 1018 -30.29 15.81 -5.94
CA GLU A 1018 -30.43 16.84 -4.91
C GLU A 1018 -31.88 16.88 -4.41
N THR A 1019 -32.06 17.12 -3.12
CA THR A 1019 -33.36 17.32 -2.48
C THR A 1019 -33.28 18.44 -1.44
N GLY A 1020 -34.39 19.13 -1.21
CA GLY A 1020 -34.46 20.13 -0.16
C GLY A 1020 -35.90 20.53 0.16
N TYR A 1021 -36.07 21.31 1.23
CA TYR A 1021 -37.38 21.73 1.70
C TYR A 1021 -37.36 23.19 2.14
N ALA A 1022 -38.09 24.07 1.45
CA ALA A 1022 -38.16 25.48 1.79
C ALA A 1022 -39.33 25.77 2.76
N LEU A 1023 -39.02 26.39 3.90
CA LEU A 1023 -39.99 26.72 4.95
C LEU A 1023 -39.76 28.12 5.54
N GLU A 1024 -40.80 28.72 6.12
CA GLU A 1024 -40.77 29.97 6.87
C GLU A 1024 -40.90 29.64 8.37
N PRO A 1025 -39.79 29.42 9.09
CA PRO A 1025 -39.86 28.92 10.47
C PRO A 1025 -40.22 29.99 11.50
N PHE A 1026 -40.21 31.27 11.12
CA PHE A 1026 -40.41 32.39 12.03
C PHE A 1026 -41.86 32.87 11.99
N ALA A 1027 -42.34 33.40 13.12
CA ALA A 1027 -43.69 33.95 13.19
C ALA A 1027 -43.86 35.13 12.21
N ALA A 1028 -44.99 35.17 11.52
CA ALA A 1028 -45.27 36.11 10.43
C ALA A 1028 -45.21 37.60 10.85
N ASP A 1029 -45.43 37.88 12.14
CA ASP A 1029 -45.35 39.20 12.77
C ASP A 1029 -43.96 39.56 13.32
N SER A 1030 -43.00 38.63 13.28
CA SER A 1030 -41.63 38.86 13.73
C SER A 1030 -40.78 39.58 12.68
N ALA A 1031 -39.69 40.22 13.11
CA ALA A 1031 -38.71 40.84 12.22
C ALA A 1031 -38.06 39.84 11.22
N LEU A 1032 -38.17 38.54 11.49
CA LEU A 1032 -37.66 37.46 10.64
C LEU A 1032 -38.78 36.72 9.90
N GLY A 1033 -40.05 37.15 9.98
CA GLY A 1033 -41.20 36.43 9.44
C GLY A 1033 -41.16 36.18 7.93
N SER A 1034 -40.39 36.98 7.19
CA SER A 1034 -40.17 36.79 5.75
C SER A 1034 -38.99 35.87 5.42
N MET A 1035 -38.23 35.36 6.40
CA MET A 1035 -37.05 34.54 6.12
C MET A 1035 -37.43 33.10 5.78
N VAL A 1036 -36.96 32.65 4.62
CA VAL A 1036 -37.04 31.26 4.17
C VAL A 1036 -35.76 30.54 4.54
N VAL A 1037 -35.90 29.38 5.15
CA VAL A 1037 -34.80 28.45 5.45
C VAL A 1037 -34.98 27.20 4.59
N VAL A 1038 -33.91 26.78 3.93
CA VAL A 1038 -33.88 25.64 3.01
C VAL A 1038 -32.77 24.68 3.43
N PRO A 1039 -33.04 23.69 4.30
CA PRO A 1039 -32.21 22.50 4.39
C PRO A 1039 -32.20 21.75 3.05
N GLN A 1040 -31.02 21.29 2.65
CA GLN A 1040 -30.78 20.66 1.36
C GLN A 1040 -29.65 19.62 1.45
N ALA A 1041 -29.77 18.57 0.65
CA ALA A 1041 -28.78 17.51 0.52
C ALA A 1041 -28.61 17.11 -0.93
N GLN A 1042 -27.37 16.85 -1.34
CA GLN A 1042 -27.02 16.41 -2.69
C GLN A 1042 -26.02 15.27 -2.63
N LEU A 1043 -26.18 14.32 -3.54
CA LEU A 1043 -25.23 13.25 -3.81
C LEU A 1043 -24.87 13.30 -5.29
N ALA A 1044 -23.59 13.17 -5.61
CA ALA A 1044 -23.12 13.05 -6.99
C ALA A 1044 -22.04 11.97 -7.10
N TYR A 1045 -22.20 11.09 -8.09
CA TYR A 1045 -21.22 10.06 -8.44
C TYR A 1045 -20.54 10.45 -9.74
N THR A 1046 -19.21 10.42 -9.76
CA THR A 1046 -18.40 10.69 -10.95
C THR A 1046 -17.48 9.50 -11.22
N ARG A 1047 -17.47 9.00 -12.46
CA ARG A 1047 -16.47 8.07 -12.99
C ARG A 1047 -15.56 8.83 -13.95
N TYR A 1048 -14.26 8.72 -13.74
CA TYR A 1048 -13.20 9.36 -14.52
C TYR A 1048 -12.33 8.29 -15.19
N ASP A 1049 -12.05 8.49 -16.46
CA ASP A 1049 -11.11 7.70 -17.25
C ASP A 1049 -10.23 8.62 -18.10
N ALA A 1050 -9.00 8.20 -18.39
CA ALA A 1050 -8.03 8.95 -19.16
C ALA A 1050 -7.01 8.06 -19.84
N GLN A 1051 -6.45 8.58 -20.92
CA GLN A 1051 -5.26 8.03 -21.56
C GLN A 1051 -4.02 8.33 -20.72
N ASP A 1052 -3.00 7.48 -20.81
CA ASP A 1052 -1.70 7.74 -20.21
C ASP A 1052 -1.07 9.04 -20.76
N ALA A 1053 -0.40 9.78 -19.89
CA ALA A 1053 0.41 10.92 -20.29
C ALA A 1053 1.88 10.48 -20.48
N VAL A 1054 2.40 10.63 -21.70
CA VAL A 1054 3.77 10.22 -22.05
C VAL A 1054 4.62 11.46 -22.29
N LEU A 1055 5.60 11.69 -21.42
CA LEU A 1055 6.69 12.65 -21.57
C LEU A 1055 7.94 11.93 -22.12
N PRO A 1056 8.94 12.66 -22.67
CA PRO A 1056 10.16 12.07 -23.21
C PRO A 1056 10.88 11.06 -22.31
N THR A 1057 10.89 11.27 -21.00
CA THR A 1057 11.62 10.44 -20.02
C THR A 1057 10.71 9.79 -18.96
N MET A 1058 9.39 9.99 -19.04
CA MET A 1058 8.46 9.61 -17.98
C MET A 1058 7.09 9.26 -18.58
N ARG A 1059 6.48 8.15 -18.11
CA ARG A 1059 5.09 7.79 -18.43
C ARG A 1059 4.25 7.80 -17.16
N LEU A 1060 3.25 8.67 -17.14
CA LEU A 1060 2.22 8.76 -16.12
C LEU A 1060 1.03 7.91 -16.58
N LYS A 1061 0.88 6.73 -15.98
CA LYS A 1061 -0.25 5.84 -16.29
C LYS A 1061 -1.49 6.32 -15.56
N ASN A 1062 -2.60 6.37 -16.30
CA ASN A 1062 -3.89 6.68 -15.70
C ASN A 1062 -4.40 5.47 -14.90
N SER A 1063 -5.04 5.74 -13.76
CA SER A 1063 -5.87 4.77 -13.06
C SER A 1063 -7.32 5.22 -13.13
N PRO A 1064 -8.25 4.41 -13.68
CA PRO A 1064 -9.67 4.72 -13.61
C PRO A 1064 -10.05 5.03 -12.16
N ALA A 1065 -10.78 6.12 -11.97
CA ALA A 1065 -11.13 6.61 -10.65
C ALA A 1065 -12.63 6.90 -10.58
N SER A 1066 -13.25 6.54 -9.48
CA SER A 1066 -14.62 6.97 -9.16
C SER A 1066 -14.64 7.75 -7.86
N SER A 1067 -15.51 8.75 -7.78
CA SER A 1067 -15.71 9.56 -6.59
C SER A 1067 -17.18 9.71 -6.28
N LEU A 1068 -17.54 9.54 -5.00
CA LEU A 1068 -18.83 9.91 -4.47
C LEU A 1068 -18.66 11.22 -3.70
N SER A 1069 -19.32 12.29 -4.14
CA SER A 1069 -19.37 13.57 -3.44
C SER A 1069 -20.75 13.79 -2.85
N SER A 1070 -20.82 14.14 -1.57
CA SER A 1070 -22.05 14.55 -0.90
C SER A 1070 -21.95 15.98 -0.39
N ARG A 1071 -23.10 16.66 -0.36
CA ARG A 1071 -23.26 18.01 0.17
C ARG A 1071 -24.48 18.02 1.06
N VAL A 1072 -24.34 18.53 2.28
CA VAL A 1072 -25.46 18.80 3.18
C VAL A 1072 -25.35 20.25 3.62
N GLY A 1073 -26.42 21.02 3.48
CA GLY A 1073 -26.35 22.44 3.81
C GLY A 1073 -27.69 23.09 4.06
N VAL A 1074 -27.61 24.36 4.43
CA VAL A 1074 -28.76 25.21 4.73
C VAL A 1074 -28.58 26.54 4.02
N ARG A 1075 -29.60 26.93 3.24
CA ARG A 1075 -29.69 28.25 2.60
C ARG A 1075 -30.76 29.11 3.26
N VAL A 1076 -30.46 30.39 3.47
CA VAL A 1076 -31.37 31.35 4.09
C VAL A 1076 -31.49 32.60 3.21
N TYR A 1077 -32.71 33.05 2.96
CA TYR A 1077 -33.00 34.27 2.18
C TYR A 1077 -34.38 34.84 2.53
N PRO A 1078 -34.63 36.15 2.31
CA PRO A 1078 -35.95 36.75 2.54
C PRO A 1078 -36.91 36.49 1.36
N LEU A 1079 -38.14 36.09 1.65
CA LEU A 1079 -39.27 36.05 0.73
C LEU A 1079 -39.80 37.47 0.53
N GLY A 1080 -39.77 37.98 -0.70
CA GLY A 1080 -40.29 39.30 -1.04
C GLY A 1080 -41.82 39.33 -0.96
N HIS A 1081 -42.37 40.08 0.01
CA HIS A 1081 -43.82 40.15 0.26
C HIS A 1081 -44.51 41.41 -0.31
N ASP A 1082 -43.78 42.47 -0.67
CA ASP A 1082 -44.37 43.71 -1.21
C ASP A 1082 -44.27 43.81 -2.74
N ALA A 1083 -45.33 44.36 -3.36
CA ALA A 1083 -45.35 44.71 -4.78
C ALA A 1083 -44.37 45.84 -5.17
N ALA A 1084 -43.83 46.57 -4.19
CA ALA A 1084 -42.77 47.57 -4.35
C ALA A 1084 -41.38 47.07 -3.88
N ALA A 1085 -41.24 45.79 -3.51
CA ALA A 1085 -40.02 45.26 -2.94
C ALA A 1085 -38.89 45.15 -3.98
N THR A 1086 -37.71 45.58 -3.55
CA THR A 1086 -36.43 45.55 -4.28
C THR A 1086 -36.26 44.28 -5.11
N PRO A 1087 -35.85 44.39 -6.39
CA PRO A 1087 -35.67 43.24 -7.29
C PRO A 1087 -34.57 42.28 -6.85
N ALA A 1088 -33.82 42.59 -5.78
CA ALA A 1088 -32.65 41.85 -5.30
C ALA A 1088 -32.93 41.17 -3.94
N ARG A 1089 -32.58 39.89 -3.84
CA ARG A 1089 -32.73 39.04 -2.65
C ARG A 1089 -31.36 38.51 -2.23
N PRO A 1090 -30.78 39.01 -1.12
CA PRO A 1090 -29.55 38.46 -0.59
C PRO A 1090 -29.81 37.06 -0.01
N TYR A 1091 -28.82 36.20 -0.08
CA TYR A 1091 -28.84 34.89 0.56
C TYR A 1091 -27.49 34.53 1.14
N VAL A 1092 -27.53 33.69 2.17
CA VAL A 1092 -26.38 33.01 2.73
C VAL A 1092 -26.63 31.51 2.69
N GLU A 1093 -25.61 30.73 2.38
CA GLU A 1093 -25.66 29.28 2.36
C GLU A 1093 -24.42 28.70 3.03
N ALA A 1094 -24.63 27.79 3.97
CA ALA A 1094 -23.57 27.04 4.61
C ALA A 1094 -23.71 25.56 4.23
N ASN A 1095 -22.63 24.96 3.73
CA ASN A 1095 -22.58 23.58 3.27
C ASN A 1095 -21.44 22.83 3.97
N TRP A 1096 -21.70 21.57 4.31
CA TRP A 1096 -20.69 20.56 4.56
C TRP A 1096 -20.54 19.72 3.30
N LEU A 1097 -19.33 19.62 2.77
CA LEU A 1097 -18.97 18.84 1.60
C LEU A 1097 -18.16 17.63 2.05
N HIS A 1098 -18.49 16.47 1.52
CA HIS A 1098 -17.71 15.25 1.71
C HIS A 1098 -17.39 14.60 0.36
N ASN A 1099 -16.17 14.08 0.19
CA ASN A 1099 -15.73 13.45 -1.05
C ASN A 1099 -14.88 12.20 -0.78
N SER A 1100 -15.27 11.06 -1.38
CA SER A 1100 -14.56 9.79 -1.27
C SER A 1100 -13.49 9.55 -2.36
N GLY A 1101 -13.37 10.45 -3.34
CA GLY A 1101 -12.46 10.28 -4.48
C GLY A 1101 -10.99 10.51 -4.15
N ASN A 1102 -10.13 9.58 -4.62
CA ASN A 1102 -8.68 9.69 -4.53
C ASN A 1102 -8.08 9.88 -5.92
N ALA A 1103 -7.65 11.11 -6.26
CA ALA A 1103 -6.93 11.37 -7.51
C ALA A 1103 -5.51 10.81 -7.39
N LYS A 1104 -5.07 10.02 -8.38
CA LYS A 1104 -3.80 9.28 -8.33
C LYS A 1104 -3.15 9.15 -9.71
N ALA A 1105 -1.83 9.01 -9.72
CA ALA A 1105 -1.04 8.79 -10.91
C ALA A 1105 0.04 7.73 -10.65
N ASN A 1106 0.25 6.83 -11.60
CA ASN A 1106 1.25 5.77 -11.48
C ASN A 1106 2.47 6.10 -12.34
N VAL A 1107 3.67 5.96 -11.79
CA VAL A 1107 4.95 6.17 -12.48
C VAL A 1107 5.82 4.95 -12.22
N GLY A 1108 6.01 4.11 -13.23
CA GLY A 1108 6.64 2.80 -13.02
C GLY A 1108 5.82 1.94 -12.05
N ALA A 1109 6.47 1.47 -10.98
CA ALA A 1109 5.83 0.72 -9.88
C ALA A 1109 5.30 1.61 -8.74
N SER A 1110 5.60 2.91 -8.75
CA SER A 1110 5.19 3.85 -7.71
C SER A 1110 3.81 4.45 -8.01
N THR A 1111 2.96 4.55 -6.99
CA THR A 1111 1.68 5.26 -7.06
C THR A 1111 1.79 6.53 -6.22
N PHE A 1112 1.41 7.66 -6.80
CA PHE A 1112 1.33 8.94 -6.12
C PHE A 1112 -0.12 9.38 -6.04
N GLN A 1113 -0.56 9.88 -4.89
CA GLN A 1113 -1.97 10.26 -4.70
C GLN A 1113 -2.12 11.61 -4.00
N ALA A 1114 -3.16 12.33 -4.38
CA ALA A 1114 -3.57 13.54 -3.69
C ALA A 1114 -3.94 13.23 -2.23
N ALA A 1115 -3.45 14.05 -1.30
CA ALA A 1115 -3.95 14.11 0.06
C ALA A 1115 -5.45 14.47 0.02
N PRO A 1116 -6.34 13.60 0.50
CA PRO A 1116 -7.75 13.74 0.20
C PRO A 1116 -8.39 14.88 1.02
N MET A 1117 -9.04 15.82 0.32
CA MET A 1117 -9.97 16.77 0.94
C MET A 1117 -11.29 16.05 1.22
N ARG A 1118 -11.26 15.15 2.22
CA ARG A 1118 -12.41 14.28 2.53
C ARG A 1118 -13.59 15.09 3.00
N ASP A 1119 -13.35 16.16 3.74
CA ASP A 1119 -14.36 16.98 4.37
C ASP A 1119 -14.02 18.47 4.24
N ALA A 1120 -15.02 19.27 3.87
CA ALA A 1120 -14.88 20.71 3.73
C ALA A 1120 -16.12 21.48 4.19
N ALA A 1121 -15.90 22.61 4.85
CA ALA A 1121 -16.93 23.60 5.09
C ALA A 1121 -16.92 24.62 3.96
N GLU A 1122 -18.09 24.92 3.40
CA GLU A 1122 -18.30 25.93 2.38
C GLU A 1122 -19.30 26.98 2.85
N LEU A 1123 -18.96 28.25 2.64
CA LEU A 1123 -19.86 29.38 2.84
C LEU A 1123 -20.06 30.08 1.50
N ARG A 1124 -21.33 30.33 1.14
CA ARG A 1124 -21.71 31.13 -0.03
C ARG A 1124 -22.54 32.32 0.38
N ILE A 1125 -22.27 33.44 -0.25
CA ILE A 1125 -23.04 34.68 -0.08
C ILE A 1125 -23.35 35.20 -1.47
N GLY A 1126 -24.62 35.48 -1.73
CA GLY A 1126 -25.03 35.94 -3.04
C GLY A 1126 -26.27 36.82 -3.00
N VAL A 1127 -26.61 37.33 -4.17
CA VAL A 1127 -27.81 38.12 -4.41
C VAL A 1127 -28.45 37.60 -5.68
N SER A 1128 -29.75 37.32 -5.63
CA SER A 1128 -30.52 36.92 -6.81
C SER A 1128 -31.78 37.74 -6.99
N GLY A 1129 -32.26 37.86 -8.22
CA GLY A 1129 -33.33 38.82 -8.51
C GLY A 1129 -33.90 38.75 -9.91
N ASN A 1130 -35.10 39.33 -10.09
CA ASN A 1130 -35.68 39.52 -11.41
C ASN A 1130 -35.41 40.96 -11.87
N VAL A 1131 -34.70 41.12 -12.99
CA VAL A 1131 -34.47 42.43 -13.63
C VAL A 1131 -35.71 42.86 -14.42
N ARG A 1132 -36.43 41.89 -14.98
CA ARG A 1132 -37.75 42.01 -15.62
C ARG A 1132 -38.57 40.76 -15.27
N GLU A 1133 -39.87 40.74 -15.56
CA GLU A 1133 -40.72 39.56 -15.32
C GLU A 1133 -40.16 38.28 -15.96
N SER A 1134 -39.52 38.39 -17.14
CA SER A 1134 -38.93 37.28 -17.87
C SER A 1134 -37.43 37.10 -17.66
N LEU A 1135 -36.71 38.01 -16.99
CA LEU A 1135 -35.24 37.98 -16.89
C LEU A 1135 -34.77 37.92 -15.44
N GLN A 1136 -34.05 36.86 -15.11
CA GLN A 1136 -33.52 36.55 -13.78
C GLN A 1136 -32.00 36.62 -13.80
N VAL A 1137 -31.41 37.18 -12.74
CA VAL A 1137 -29.96 37.30 -12.58
C VAL A 1137 -29.58 36.96 -11.15
N SER A 1138 -28.47 36.25 -10.97
CA SER A 1138 -27.84 36.07 -9.67
C SER A 1138 -26.33 36.19 -9.77
N GLY A 1139 -25.73 36.66 -8.68
CA GLY A 1139 -24.29 36.62 -8.47
C GLY A 1139 -23.99 36.11 -7.08
N GLU A 1140 -22.96 35.29 -6.95
CA GLU A 1140 -22.47 34.80 -5.65
C GLU A 1140 -20.96 34.71 -5.58
N LEU A 1141 -20.48 34.78 -4.35
CA LEU A 1141 -19.12 34.47 -3.95
C LEU A 1141 -19.17 33.28 -3.00
N PHE A 1142 -18.16 32.42 -3.10
CA PHE A 1142 -18.02 31.28 -2.20
C PHE A 1142 -16.59 31.12 -1.70
N GLY A 1143 -16.47 30.57 -0.50
CA GLY A 1143 -15.21 30.15 0.10
C GLY A 1143 -15.35 28.78 0.74
N GLN A 1144 -14.33 27.96 0.58
CA GLN A 1144 -14.25 26.57 1.07
C GLN A 1144 -12.97 26.38 1.89
N ALA A 1145 -13.09 25.67 3.00
CA ALA A 1145 -11.96 25.26 3.83
C ALA A 1145 -12.09 23.77 4.19
N GLY A 1146 -11.08 22.98 3.84
CA GLY A 1146 -11.05 21.54 4.10
C GLY A 1146 -9.97 21.11 5.06
N ASN A 1147 -9.94 19.81 5.36
CA ASN A 1147 -8.84 19.17 6.08
C ASN A 1147 -7.50 19.33 5.32
N GLY A 1148 -6.39 19.35 6.05
CA GLY A 1148 -5.04 19.45 5.46
C GLY A 1148 -4.62 20.85 4.96
N GLY A 1149 -5.40 21.90 5.25
CA GLY A 1149 -5.07 23.29 4.89
C GLY A 1149 -5.54 23.72 3.50
N GLN A 1150 -6.20 22.84 2.74
CA GLN A 1150 -6.75 23.12 1.41
C GLN A 1150 -7.84 24.19 1.44
N ARG A 1151 -7.79 25.12 0.49
CA ARG A 1151 -8.71 26.26 0.39
C ARG A 1151 -9.22 26.42 -1.03
N GLY A 1152 -10.47 26.84 -1.15
CA GLY A 1152 -11.10 27.17 -2.42
C GLY A 1152 -11.84 28.49 -2.30
N TYR A 1153 -11.81 29.32 -3.33
CA TYR A 1153 -12.68 30.48 -3.43
C TYR A 1153 -13.02 30.78 -4.88
N GLY A 1154 -14.16 31.41 -5.10
CA GLY A 1154 -14.62 31.72 -6.44
C GLY A 1154 -15.85 32.58 -6.46
N GLY A 1155 -16.32 32.83 -7.67
CA GLY A 1155 -17.54 33.56 -7.93
C GLY A 1155 -18.29 32.99 -9.11
N MET A 1156 -19.60 33.19 -9.09
CA MET A 1156 -20.50 32.73 -10.14
C MET A 1156 -21.47 33.83 -10.53
N LEU A 1157 -21.76 33.91 -11.83
CA LEU A 1157 -22.86 34.70 -12.38
C LEU A 1157 -23.82 33.75 -13.12
N ASN A 1158 -25.11 33.91 -12.89
CA ASN A 1158 -26.14 33.12 -13.56
C ASN A 1158 -27.24 34.04 -14.10
N VAL A 1159 -27.71 33.74 -15.32
CA VAL A 1159 -28.77 34.48 -16.01
C VAL A 1159 -29.82 33.48 -16.50
N GLY A 1160 -31.08 33.79 -16.24
CA GLY A 1160 -32.22 32.97 -16.65
C GLY A 1160 -33.26 33.78 -17.43
N TYR A 1161 -33.76 33.26 -18.54
CA TYR A 1161 -34.86 33.83 -19.31
C TYR A 1161 -36.07 32.89 -19.30
N ARG A 1162 -37.22 33.39 -18.83
CA ARG A 1162 -38.49 32.65 -18.73
C ARG A 1162 -39.46 33.11 -19.82
N TRP A 1163 -40.13 32.15 -20.47
CA TRP A 1163 -41.21 32.43 -21.44
C TRP A 1163 -42.34 31.40 -21.37
#